data_AF-A0A3R7UF59-F1
#
_entry.id   AF-A0A3R7UF59-F1
#
_cell.length_a   1.000
_cell.length_b   1.000
_cell.length_c   1.000
_cell.angle_alpha   90.00
_cell.angle_beta   90.00
_cell.angle_gamma   90.00
#
_symmetry.space_group_name_H-M   'P 1'
#
loop_
_entity.id
_entity.type
_entity.pdbx_description
1 polymer ?
#
loop_
_entity_poly.entity_id
_entity_poly.type
_entity_poly.pdbx_seq_one_letter_code
_entity_poly.pdbx_strand_id
1 'polypeptide(L)'
;MAVHDVRIEVTPLQTEGMRDVRGDVVRRQLIADHGIDVGIVRSICGYLVRSEYEAGSITPRVQDIFSDPIIEFGAVDTSIIHNTEFFPETPSLCVTVGFKPGVTDNPGAAANDGFQVLFPDENAAISTYTTYVFTNLPTTVDNTWLASTLHNPLIERAILATREDLSSGTASTITFPDRPTIVRQSPSIIDLEVANEELIRLSNDGLLALNLTEMQAIQAHYRMPEHQAARQSVGISTNAPTDVELECLAQTWSEHCKHKIFASKIHHIDTETNEDTIIDSLFKTHIMNPTHDMAKDVDWLLSVFHDNSGVIAWNDDWSVCMKAETHNSPSALDPYGGAMTGIVGVNRDILGTGLGARPIANTDVFCFGPPTWTGELPSTLFHPSRVLRGVHAGVRVGGNESGIPTVNGAIVFDERYIGKPLVYCGTVGLMPRRLADGRESHEKNPTPGDTVYMVGGRVGSDGIHGATFSSLELTDESPSSAVQIGDPITQKKMMDMILEARDACLITCITDNGAGGLSSSIGEMAEYTNGCEIDLGKVPLKQEGLSSWEILVSESQERMTVAVAPKDTEAFEALATLHEVEATPVAEFTNSGYFHVKHGEETVAYLPIEFLHDGVPQLELESEWIPPVQPEFKPPTSLDNTTLLEEMLARPNIASKETWVRQYDHEVMAQTAVKPFVGKERDGPGDAGLIAPIHGDPQGIVVSCGIAPRYSDIDAGAMVAAAIDEAVRNAVCVGVDIDKMAGLDNFCWPDPIESEKTPDGKFKLAQLVRANRELERICRAYRLPCVSGKDSMKNDYGVWPNKISIPPTMLFSLFGNHVDVRNTATSNFKKHGQRIYLVGNSKNELGASEVAYHLNEKNLVEGIGGNVPRLPEPERQLDIYRRLSKTIQNGLIRTAHDCSEGGLAVAVAEMCIGGRLGAIIDIDGIGEGDSFSRLWSESLGRIVVAVDAEHEIQFIESMSDADIHLIGMVTDTQILIIEDGYDELIQANVSDLTKSWKEALDMTGGV
;
A
#
# COMPACT_ATOMS: atom_id res chain seq x y z
N MET A 1 27.58 -15.73 -32.72
CA MET A 1 27.19 -16.00 -34.12
C MET A 1 26.43 -14.77 -34.62
N ALA A 2 25.68 -14.80 -35.73
CA ALA A 2 24.87 -13.63 -36.09
C ALA A 2 23.64 -13.58 -35.16
N VAL A 3 23.32 -12.39 -34.65
CA VAL A 3 22.11 -12.17 -33.82
C VAL A 3 21.00 -11.68 -34.74
N HIS A 4 19.81 -12.27 -34.60
CA HIS A 4 18.61 -12.02 -35.37
C HIS A 4 17.51 -11.44 -34.47
N ASP A 5 16.76 -10.46 -34.99
CA ASP A 5 15.55 -9.95 -34.36
C ASP A 5 14.34 -10.57 -35.07
N VAL A 6 13.71 -11.55 -34.43
CA VAL A 6 12.52 -12.27 -34.94
C VAL A 6 11.26 -11.73 -34.27
N ARG A 7 10.22 -11.43 -35.05
CA ARG A 7 8.93 -10.97 -34.55
C ARG A 7 7.96 -12.14 -34.45
N ILE A 8 7.28 -12.25 -33.32
CA ILE A 8 6.16 -13.15 -33.12
C ILE A 8 4.94 -12.29 -32.81
N GLU A 9 3.82 -12.52 -33.48
CA GLU A 9 2.56 -11.86 -33.19
C GLU A 9 1.49 -12.89 -32.84
N VAL A 10 0.60 -12.52 -31.93
CA VAL A 10 -0.44 -13.40 -31.39
C VAL A 10 -1.75 -12.60 -31.28
N THR A 11 -2.85 -13.16 -31.78
CA THR A 11 -4.18 -12.55 -31.66
C THR A 11 -5.23 -13.57 -31.23
N PRO A 12 -6.27 -13.19 -30.47
CA PRO A 12 -7.36 -14.09 -30.13
C PRO A 12 -8.08 -14.62 -31.37
N LEU A 13 -8.48 -15.89 -31.40
CA LEU A 13 -9.26 -16.48 -32.48
C LEU A 13 -10.64 -15.81 -32.63
N GLN A 14 -11.24 -15.92 -33.84
CA GLN A 14 -12.58 -15.39 -34.15
C GLN A 14 -13.60 -16.51 -34.35
N THR A 15 -13.81 -17.34 -33.33
CA THR A 15 -14.90 -18.33 -33.30
C THR A 15 -16.10 -17.80 -32.54
N GLU A 16 -17.29 -18.37 -32.78
CA GLU A 16 -18.53 -17.96 -32.10
C GLU A 16 -18.37 -18.00 -30.57
N GLY A 17 -18.69 -16.88 -29.91
CA GLY A 17 -18.61 -16.73 -28.45
C GLY A 17 -17.24 -16.34 -27.90
N MET A 18 -16.16 -16.35 -28.70
CA MET A 18 -14.85 -15.85 -28.25
C MET A 18 -14.81 -14.33 -28.19
N ARG A 19 -14.16 -13.79 -27.15
CA ARG A 19 -14.01 -12.36 -26.91
C ARG A 19 -12.54 -11.99 -26.85
N ASP A 20 -12.22 -10.85 -27.43
CA ASP A 20 -10.92 -10.21 -27.23
C ASP A 20 -10.99 -9.38 -25.95
N VAL A 21 -10.64 -9.99 -24.82
CA VAL A 21 -10.79 -9.34 -23.50
C VAL A 21 -9.97 -8.05 -23.41
N ARG A 22 -8.76 -8.03 -23.97
CA ARG A 22 -7.90 -6.84 -23.99
C ARG A 22 -8.54 -5.69 -24.77
N GLY A 23 -9.07 -5.99 -25.97
CA GLY A 23 -9.82 -5.02 -26.76
C GLY A 23 -11.12 -4.55 -26.07
N ASP A 24 -11.86 -5.47 -25.45
CA ASP A 24 -13.10 -5.18 -24.74
C ASP A 24 -12.88 -4.24 -23.54
N VAL A 25 -11.77 -4.39 -22.81
CA VAL A 25 -11.38 -3.49 -21.71
C VAL A 25 -11.18 -2.07 -22.24
N VAL A 26 -10.39 -1.89 -23.30
CA VAL A 26 -10.18 -0.58 -23.93
C VAL A 26 -11.49 0.03 -24.41
N ARG A 27 -12.34 -0.75 -25.08
CA ARG A 27 -13.67 -0.28 -25.52
C ARG A 27 -14.50 0.21 -24.33
N ARG A 28 -14.64 -0.60 -23.29
CA ARG A 28 -15.44 -0.26 -22.10
C ARG A 28 -14.89 0.98 -21.42
N GLN A 29 -13.57 1.11 -21.32
CA GLN A 29 -12.91 2.26 -20.72
C GLN A 29 -13.21 3.56 -21.48
N LEU A 30 -13.06 3.57 -22.81
CA LEU A 30 -13.34 4.75 -23.63
C LEU A 30 -14.82 5.17 -23.55
N ILE A 31 -15.73 4.20 -23.45
CA ILE A 31 -17.15 4.48 -23.25
C ILE A 31 -17.41 5.04 -21.85
N ALA A 32 -16.86 4.42 -20.80
CA ALA A 32 -17.12 4.80 -19.41
C ALA A 32 -16.50 6.16 -19.04
N ASP A 33 -15.25 6.40 -19.45
CA ASP A 33 -14.50 7.60 -19.04
C ASP A 33 -14.74 8.80 -19.96
N HIS A 34 -15.07 8.55 -21.23
CA HIS A 34 -15.11 9.61 -22.26
C HIS A 34 -16.41 9.62 -23.08
N GLY A 35 -17.31 8.65 -22.90
CA GLY A 35 -18.53 8.53 -23.70
C GLY A 35 -18.26 8.21 -25.17
N ILE A 36 -17.08 7.68 -25.51
CA ILE A 36 -16.66 7.41 -26.89
C ILE A 36 -16.91 5.93 -27.22
N ASP A 37 -17.90 5.69 -28.08
CA ASP A 37 -18.11 4.37 -28.68
C ASP A 37 -17.18 4.17 -29.89
N VAL A 38 -16.22 3.27 -29.74
CA VAL A 38 -15.25 2.90 -30.77
C VAL A 38 -15.61 1.59 -31.50
N GLY A 39 -16.79 1.02 -31.23
CA GLY A 39 -17.21 -0.25 -31.80
C GLY A 39 -16.36 -1.42 -31.31
N ILE A 40 -15.75 -2.17 -32.23
CA ILE A 40 -14.90 -3.32 -31.89
C ILE A 40 -13.44 -2.87 -31.84
N VAL A 41 -12.77 -3.17 -30.73
CA VAL A 41 -11.32 -3.07 -30.59
C VAL A 41 -10.75 -4.48 -30.54
N ARG A 42 -9.70 -4.73 -31.31
CA ARG A 42 -8.96 -5.99 -31.33
C ARG A 42 -7.53 -5.77 -30.81
N SER A 43 -6.91 -6.81 -30.31
CA SER A 43 -5.56 -6.81 -29.78
C SER A 43 -4.65 -7.79 -30.54
N ILE A 44 -3.39 -7.40 -30.68
CA ILE A 44 -2.29 -8.26 -31.10
C ILE A 44 -1.21 -8.13 -30.02
N CYS A 45 -0.84 -9.24 -29.39
CA CYS A 45 0.34 -9.30 -28.53
C CYS A 45 1.54 -9.64 -29.39
N GLY A 46 2.63 -8.91 -29.23
CA GLY A 46 3.84 -9.09 -30.00
C GLY A 46 5.04 -9.36 -29.12
N TYR A 47 5.94 -10.20 -29.61
CA TYR A 47 7.22 -10.54 -29.00
C TYR A 47 8.33 -10.29 -30.01
N LEU A 48 9.34 -9.53 -29.60
CA LEU A 48 10.54 -9.22 -30.35
C LEU A 48 11.67 -10.04 -29.74
N VAL A 49 12.00 -11.15 -30.40
CA VAL A 49 12.97 -12.14 -29.93
C VAL A 49 14.33 -11.86 -30.57
N ARG A 50 15.29 -11.43 -29.76
CA ARG A 50 16.68 -11.23 -30.15
C ARG A 50 17.48 -12.46 -29.76
N SER A 51 17.92 -13.25 -30.74
CA SER A 51 18.66 -14.50 -30.53
C SER A 51 19.49 -14.91 -31.75
N GLU A 52 20.30 -15.95 -31.64
CA GLU A 52 21.02 -16.60 -32.74
C GLU A 52 20.10 -17.52 -33.57
N TYR A 53 18.86 -17.74 -33.13
CA TYR A 53 17.86 -18.51 -33.88
C TYR A 53 17.12 -17.65 -34.92
N GLU A 54 17.12 -18.13 -36.16
CA GLU A 54 16.29 -17.58 -37.22
C GLU A 54 14.81 -18.00 -37.08
N ALA A 55 13.90 -17.22 -37.67
CA ALA A 55 12.45 -17.46 -37.65
C ALA A 55 12.05 -18.90 -38.01
N GLY A 56 12.73 -19.53 -38.97
CA GLY A 56 12.44 -20.91 -39.37
C GLY A 56 12.58 -21.94 -38.24
N SER A 57 13.45 -21.67 -37.26
CA SER A 57 13.64 -22.51 -36.08
C SER A 57 12.57 -22.29 -35.01
N ILE A 58 12.06 -21.05 -34.92
CA ILE A 58 11.08 -20.62 -33.92
C ILE A 58 9.65 -20.98 -34.34
N THR A 59 9.32 -20.85 -35.63
CA THR A 59 7.97 -21.09 -36.19
C THR A 59 7.31 -22.40 -35.73
N PRO A 60 7.98 -23.56 -35.73
CA PRO A 60 7.36 -24.82 -35.31
C PRO A 60 6.99 -24.87 -33.82
N ARG A 61 7.50 -23.94 -33.01
CA ARG A 61 7.37 -23.90 -31.54
C ARG A 61 6.55 -22.70 -31.05
N VAL A 62 5.98 -21.89 -31.95
CA VAL A 62 5.27 -20.66 -31.57
C VAL A 62 4.10 -20.95 -30.60
N GLN A 63 3.40 -22.06 -30.83
CA GLN A 63 2.26 -22.52 -30.03
C GLN A 63 2.65 -23.19 -28.71
N ASP A 64 3.94 -23.44 -28.47
CA ASP A 64 4.38 -24.07 -27.22
C ASP A 64 4.49 -23.04 -26.09
N ILE A 65 4.70 -21.76 -26.42
CA ILE A 65 5.02 -20.70 -25.43
C ILE A 65 4.29 -19.39 -25.72
N PHE A 66 4.32 -18.91 -26.96
CA PHE A 66 3.95 -17.52 -27.25
C PHE A 66 2.46 -17.33 -27.42
N SER A 67 1.72 -18.38 -27.83
CA SER A 67 0.27 -18.32 -28.03
C SER A 67 -0.44 -19.50 -27.38
N ASP A 68 -1.62 -19.25 -26.82
CA ASP A 68 -2.50 -20.33 -26.37
C ASP A 68 -3.13 -21.04 -27.60
N PRO A 69 -2.87 -22.34 -27.83
CA PRO A 69 -3.33 -23.03 -29.03
C PRO A 69 -4.84 -23.25 -29.11
N ILE A 70 -5.58 -23.00 -28.02
CA ILE A 70 -7.04 -23.14 -27.96
C ILE A 70 -7.74 -21.84 -28.33
N ILE A 71 -7.20 -20.70 -27.88
CA ILE A 71 -7.89 -19.40 -27.96
C ILE A 71 -7.15 -18.34 -28.78
N GLU A 72 -5.91 -18.59 -29.18
CA GLU A 72 -5.06 -17.63 -29.89
C GLU A 72 -4.44 -18.23 -31.16
N PHE A 73 -4.12 -17.34 -32.11
CA PHE A 73 -3.36 -17.64 -33.31
C PHE A 73 -2.02 -16.91 -33.26
N GLY A 74 -0.92 -17.65 -33.36
CA GLY A 74 0.43 -17.12 -33.44
C GLY A 74 1.03 -17.15 -34.85
N ALA A 75 1.79 -16.11 -35.20
CA ALA A 75 2.54 -16.00 -36.45
C ALA A 75 3.97 -15.53 -36.20
N VAL A 76 4.93 -15.95 -37.03
CA VAL A 76 6.34 -15.55 -36.96
C VAL A 76 6.73 -14.78 -38.21
N ASP A 77 7.41 -13.65 -38.03
CA ASP A 77 7.88 -12.70 -39.06
C ASP A 77 6.82 -12.32 -40.11
N THR A 78 5.56 -12.42 -39.73
CA THR A 78 4.40 -12.10 -40.57
C THR A 78 3.46 -11.24 -39.75
N SER A 79 3.15 -10.02 -40.22
CA SER A 79 2.21 -9.18 -39.48
C SER A 79 0.78 -9.70 -39.62
N ILE A 80 0.16 -10.02 -38.49
CA ILE A 80 -1.21 -10.55 -38.42
C ILE A 80 -2.22 -9.49 -38.86
N ILE A 81 -1.90 -8.20 -38.79
CA ILE A 81 -2.82 -7.12 -39.21
C ILE A 81 -3.25 -7.23 -40.69
N HIS A 82 -2.46 -7.91 -41.52
CA HIS A 82 -2.76 -8.15 -42.93
C HIS A 82 -3.50 -9.49 -43.18
N ASN A 83 -3.73 -10.29 -42.14
CA ASN A 83 -4.49 -11.53 -42.25
C ASN A 83 -5.99 -11.23 -42.28
N THR A 84 -6.61 -11.39 -43.45
CA THR A 84 -8.03 -11.11 -43.69
C THR A 84 -9.00 -12.02 -42.94
N GLU A 85 -8.52 -13.14 -42.37
CA GLU A 85 -9.34 -14.00 -41.50
C GLU A 85 -9.62 -13.32 -40.15
N PHE A 86 -8.64 -12.60 -39.60
CA PHE A 86 -8.76 -11.90 -38.32
C PHE A 86 -9.09 -10.42 -38.49
N PHE A 87 -8.66 -9.81 -39.59
CA PHE A 87 -8.82 -8.39 -39.89
C PHE A 87 -9.39 -8.23 -41.31
N PRO A 88 -10.70 -8.46 -41.50
CA PRO A 88 -11.32 -8.47 -42.84
C PRO A 88 -11.38 -7.08 -43.49
N GLU A 89 -11.34 -6.02 -42.68
CA GLU A 89 -11.31 -4.63 -43.13
C GLU A 89 -10.01 -3.97 -42.72
N THR A 90 -9.49 -3.07 -43.55
CA THR A 90 -8.33 -2.25 -43.18
C THR A 90 -8.70 -1.37 -41.97
N PRO A 91 -7.97 -1.48 -40.85
CA PRO A 91 -8.24 -0.70 -39.66
C PRO A 91 -8.23 0.81 -39.92
N SER A 92 -9.03 1.55 -39.15
CA SER A 92 -9.01 3.01 -39.16
C SER A 92 -7.75 3.55 -38.47
N LEU A 93 -7.36 2.92 -37.37
CA LEU A 93 -6.14 3.23 -36.62
C LEU A 93 -5.62 1.96 -35.93
N CYS A 94 -4.30 1.79 -35.91
CA CYS A 94 -3.61 0.89 -35.00
C CYS A 94 -2.73 1.72 -34.05
N VAL A 95 -2.78 1.42 -32.76
CA VAL A 95 -1.89 1.98 -31.75
C VAL A 95 -1.05 0.84 -31.19
N THR A 96 0.24 0.82 -31.52
CA THR A 96 1.21 -0.17 -31.05
C THR A 96 1.97 0.40 -29.86
N VAL A 97 1.84 -0.22 -28.70
CA VAL A 97 2.45 0.19 -27.43
C VAL A 97 3.50 -0.84 -27.02
N GLY A 98 4.71 -0.39 -26.71
CA GLY A 98 5.73 -1.25 -26.11
C GLY A 98 6.67 -0.46 -25.22
N PHE A 99 7.54 -1.17 -24.51
CA PHE A 99 8.42 -0.53 -23.52
C PHE A 99 9.53 0.32 -24.15
N LYS A 100 9.97 1.33 -23.42
CA LYS A 100 11.20 2.08 -23.71
C LYS A 100 12.44 1.26 -23.35
N PRO A 101 13.62 1.55 -23.93
CA PRO A 101 14.87 0.91 -23.53
C PRO A 101 15.15 1.06 -22.03
N GLY A 102 15.57 -0.05 -21.40
CA GLY A 102 15.96 -0.09 -19.98
C GLY A 102 14.83 -0.33 -18.98
N VAL A 103 13.56 -0.23 -19.42
CA VAL A 103 12.38 -0.50 -18.59
C VAL A 103 12.20 -2.01 -18.39
N THR A 104 11.76 -2.42 -17.20
CA THR A 104 11.44 -3.82 -16.89
C THR A 104 10.22 -4.28 -17.70
N ASP A 105 10.34 -5.40 -18.41
CA ASP A 105 9.30 -6.01 -19.25
C ASP A 105 9.00 -7.42 -18.72
N ASN A 106 8.15 -7.52 -17.70
CA ASN A 106 7.87 -8.81 -17.04
C ASN A 106 7.32 -9.87 -18.02
N PRO A 107 6.38 -9.56 -18.92
CA PRO A 107 5.94 -10.52 -19.94
C PRO A 107 7.08 -10.95 -20.86
N GLY A 108 8.00 -10.05 -21.21
CA GLY A 108 9.20 -10.36 -21.99
C GLY A 108 10.17 -11.27 -21.24
N ALA A 109 10.40 -11.02 -19.95
CA ALA A 109 11.22 -11.87 -19.10
C ALA A 109 10.62 -13.28 -18.96
N ALA A 110 9.32 -13.40 -18.67
CA ALA A 110 8.64 -14.69 -18.60
C ALA A 110 8.66 -15.44 -19.94
N ALA A 111 8.48 -14.73 -21.06
CA ALA A 111 8.63 -15.31 -22.39
C ALA A 111 10.07 -15.79 -22.66
N ASN A 112 11.06 -15.06 -22.15
CA ASN A 112 12.47 -15.43 -22.28
C ASN A 112 12.84 -16.67 -21.45
N ASP A 113 12.34 -16.78 -20.22
CA ASP A 113 12.47 -17.99 -19.39
C ASP A 113 11.91 -19.20 -20.14
N GLY A 114 10.69 -19.08 -20.68
CA GLY A 114 10.12 -20.12 -21.52
C GLY A 114 10.98 -20.42 -22.75
N PHE A 115 11.44 -19.39 -23.46
CA PHE A 115 12.25 -19.55 -24.66
C PHE A 115 13.54 -20.33 -24.37
N GLN A 116 14.22 -20.04 -23.25
CA GLN A 116 15.43 -20.73 -22.82
C GLN A 116 15.18 -22.22 -22.49
N VAL A 117 13.98 -22.60 -22.04
CA VAL A 117 13.61 -24.02 -21.90
C VAL A 117 13.59 -24.75 -23.25
N LEU A 118 13.18 -24.07 -24.33
CA LEU A 118 13.19 -24.67 -25.67
C LEU A 118 14.56 -24.58 -26.36
N PHE A 119 15.32 -23.56 -26.01
CA PHE A 119 16.57 -23.17 -26.66
C PHE A 119 17.66 -22.86 -25.61
N PRO A 120 18.19 -23.88 -24.91
CA PRO A 120 19.00 -23.70 -23.68
C PRO A 120 20.45 -23.24 -23.91
N ASP A 121 20.96 -23.31 -25.14
CA ASP A 121 22.37 -23.05 -25.46
C ASP A 121 22.68 -21.55 -25.68
N GLU A 122 21.77 -20.64 -25.38
CA GLU A 122 21.88 -19.24 -25.82
C GLU A 122 21.40 -18.18 -24.81
N ASN A 123 21.92 -16.97 -24.99
CA ASN A 123 21.57 -15.77 -24.23
C ASN A 123 20.62 -14.89 -25.07
N ALA A 124 19.35 -15.30 -25.16
CA ALA A 124 18.30 -14.56 -25.84
C ALA A 124 17.80 -13.36 -25.01
N ALA A 125 17.18 -12.40 -25.68
CA ALA A 125 16.43 -11.32 -25.04
C ALA A 125 15.09 -11.13 -25.75
N ILE A 126 14.02 -10.96 -24.99
CA ILE A 126 12.66 -10.80 -25.53
C ILE A 126 12.06 -9.50 -24.99
N SER A 127 11.46 -8.72 -25.88
CA SER A 127 10.64 -7.56 -25.52
C SER A 127 9.23 -7.69 -26.08
N THR A 128 8.23 -7.26 -25.34
CA THR A 128 6.83 -7.35 -25.69
C THR A 128 6.23 -6.02 -26.13
N TYR A 129 5.14 -6.10 -26.90
CA TYR A 129 4.31 -4.97 -27.27
C TYR A 129 2.85 -5.43 -27.44
N THR A 130 1.92 -4.48 -27.37
CA THR A 130 0.51 -4.71 -27.68
C THR A 130 0.05 -3.73 -28.76
N THR A 131 -0.60 -4.24 -29.80
CA THR A 131 -1.26 -3.42 -30.82
C THR A 131 -2.76 -3.43 -30.62
N TYR A 132 -3.35 -2.26 -30.35
CA TYR A 132 -4.79 -2.05 -30.34
C TYR A 132 -5.26 -1.63 -31.73
N VAL A 133 -6.24 -2.36 -32.26
CA VAL A 133 -6.73 -2.22 -33.63
C VAL A 133 -8.16 -1.71 -33.60
N PHE A 134 -8.36 -0.50 -34.14
CA PHE A 134 -9.66 0.18 -34.19
C PHE A 134 -10.23 0.10 -35.61
N THR A 135 -11.36 -0.57 -35.78
CA THR A 135 -12.02 -0.69 -37.09
C THR A 135 -12.90 0.54 -37.38
N ASN A 136 -13.70 0.99 -36.42
CA ASN A 136 -14.70 2.04 -36.57
C ASN A 136 -14.47 3.23 -35.63
N LEU A 137 -13.27 3.81 -35.68
CA LEU A 137 -12.96 5.01 -34.89
C LEU A 137 -13.72 6.24 -35.42
N PRO A 138 -14.49 6.97 -34.60
CA PRO A 138 -15.17 8.19 -35.04
C PRO A 138 -14.16 9.25 -35.50
N THR A 139 -14.45 9.96 -36.60
CA THR A 139 -13.54 10.97 -37.17
C THR A 139 -13.32 12.20 -36.28
N THR A 140 -14.11 12.34 -35.21
CA THR A 140 -13.98 13.39 -34.20
C THR A 140 -12.93 13.09 -33.13
N VAL A 141 -12.48 11.83 -33.03
CA VAL A 141 -11.46 11.42 -32.06
C VAL A 141 -10.07 11.76 -32.60
N ASP A 142 -9.29 12.50 -31.82
CA ASP A 142 -7.89 12.77 -32.16
C ASP A 142 -7.02 11.52 -31.89
N ASN A 143 -6.23 11.12 -32.89
CA ASN A 143 -5.43 9.91 -32.82
C ASN A 143 -4.31 9.99 -31.76
N THR A 144 -3.73 11.19 -31.58
CA THR A 144 -2.63 11.40 -30.63
C THR A 144 -3.16 11.34 -29.20
N TRP A 145 -4.30 11.98 -28.96
CA TRP A 145 -5.03 11.90 -27.70
C TRP A 145 -5.41 10.45 -27.37
N LEU A 146 -5.96 9.70 -28.33
CA LEU A 146 -6.32 8.30 -28.11
C LEU A 146 -5.08 7.47 -27.79
N ALA A 147 -3.96 7.67 -28.48
CA ALA A 147 -2.73 7.00 -28.12
C ALA A 147 -2.29 7.36 -26.68
N SER A 148 -2.43 8.62 -26.25
CA SER A 148 -2.08 9.03 -24.88
C SER A 148 -2.97 8.45 -23.78
N THR A 149 -4.16 7.92 -24.12
CA THR A 149 -5.01 7.22 -23.15
C THR A 149 -4.67 5.73 -23.03
N LEU A 150 -3.92 5.16 -24.00
CA LEU A 150 -3.62 3.73 -24.11
C LEU A 150 -2.21 3.35 -23.66
N HIS A 151 -1.30 4.31 -23.48
CA HIS A 151 0.05 4.04 -22.99
C HIS A 151 0.48 5.04 -21.94
N ASN A 152 1.40 4.62 -21.09
CA ASN A 152 2.11 5.47 -20.15
C ASN A 152 3.38 6.03 -20.82
N PRO A 153 3.41 7.31 -21.22
CA PRO A 153 4.56 7.88 -21.92
C PRO A 153 5.81 8.00 -21.05
N LEU A 154 5.76 7.71 -19.75
CA LEU A 154 6.94 7.67 -18.87
C LEU A 154 7.80 6.43 -19.17
N ILE A 155 7.16 5.27 -19.33
CA ILE A 155 7.79 3.94 -19.44
C ILE A 155 7.59 3.27 -20.79
N GLU A 156 6.59 3.69 -21.57
CA GLU A 156 6.23 3.11 -22.85
C GLU A 156 6.43 4.10 -24.00
N ARG A 157 6.45 3.56 -25.22
CA ARG A 157 6.41 4.30 -26.48
C ARG A 157 5.25 3.77 -27.32
N ALA A 158 4.57 4.68 -28.00
CA ALA A 158 3.50 4.35 -28.92
C ALA A 158 3.88 4.67 -30.37
N ILE A 159 3.52 3.78 -31.30
CA ILE A 159 3.56 4.01 -32.74
C ILE A 159 2.14 3.93 -33.28
N LEU A 160 1.77 4.91 -34.10
CA LEU A 160 0.46 5.01 -34.70
C LEU A 160 0.57 4.61 -36.18
N ALA A 161 -0.37 3.81 -36.65
CA ALA A 161 -0.53 3.51 -38.07
C ALA A 161 -1.97 3.78 -38.48
N THR A 162 -2.17 4.77 -39.36
CA THR A 162 -3.49 5.11 -39.89
C THR A 162 -3.89 4.16 -41.02
N ARG A 163 -5.16 4.21 -41.42
CA ARG A 163 -5.64 3.51 -42.62
C ARG A 163 -4.77 3.78 -43.86
N GLU A 164 -4.32 5.02 -44.05
CA GLU A 164 -3.47 5.41 -45.18
C GLU A 164 -2.10 4.72 -45.10
N ASP A 165 -1.46 4.75 -43.93
CA ASP A 165 -0.16 4.11 -43.69
C ASP A 165 -0.22 2.59 -43.91
N LEU A 166 -1.28 1.95 -43.42
CA LEU A 166 -1.50 0.51 -43.56
C LEU A 166 -1.77 0.11 -45.01
N SER A 167 -2.55 0.93 -45.74
CA SER A 167 -2.89 0.65 -47.15
C SER A 167 -1.74 0.90 -48.13
N SER A 168 -0.85 1.84 -47.80
CA SER A 168 0.32 2.19 -48.62
C SER A 168 1.57 1.39 -48.27
N GLY A 169 1.55 0.62 -47.17
CA GLY A 169 2.68 -0.17 -46.68
C GLY A 169 3.78 0.69 -46.05
N THR A 170 3.47 1.92 -45.64
CA THR A 170 4.42 2.85 -44.99
C THR A 170 4.33 2.86 -43.47
N ALA A 171 3.48 2.00 -42.89
CA ALA A 171 3.32 1.89 -41.44
C ALA A 171 4.65 1.54 -40.76
N SER A 172 5.03 2.34 -39.76
CA SER A 172 6.19 2.05 -38.92
C SER A 172 5.89 0.86 -38.01
N THR A 173 6.90 0.04 -37.75
CA THR A 173 6.79 -1.10 -36.84
C THR A 173 7.64 -0.87 -35.60
N ILE A 174 7.16 -1.32 -34.44
CA ILE A 174 7.94 -1.22 -33.20
C ILE A 174 9.12 -2.18 -33.27
N THR A 175 10.33 -1.70 -32.97
CA THR A 175 11.57 -2.48 -33.02
C THR A 175 12.03 -2.87 -31.63
N PHE A 176 12.99 -3.78 -31.50
CA PHE A 176 13.56 -4.13 -30.20
C PHE A 176 14.12 -2.86 -29.52
N PRO A 177 13.88 -2.65 -28.20
CA PRO A 177 14.31 -1.45 -27.51
C PRO A 177 15.82 -1.49 -27.19
N ASP A 178 16.65 -1.09 -28.14
CA ASP A 178 18.10 -1.00 -27.96
C ASP A 178 18.48 -0.03 -26.84
N ARG A 179 19.31 -0.50 -25.90
CA ARG A 179 19.82 0.32 -24.80
C ARG A 179 20.99 1.18 -25.30
N PRO A 180 21.00 2.51 -25.05
CA PRO A 180 22.13 3.34 -25.40
C PRO A 180 23.37 2.94 -24.58
N THR A 181 24.53 2.89 -25.20
CA THR A 181 25.80 2.71 -24.48
C THR A 181 26.18 4.01 -23.79
N ILE A 182 26.16 4.04 -22.47
CA ILE A 182 26.62 5.18 -21.68
C ILE A 182 28.04 4.88 -21.20
N VAL A 183 28.90 5.89 -21.18
CA VAL A 183 30.26 5.77 -20.65
C VAL A 183 30.26 6.31 -19.23
N ARG A 184 30.73 5.51 -18.27
CA ARG A 184 30.91 5.91 -16.87
C ARG A 184 31.69 7.22 -16.78
N GLN A 185 31.22 8.13 -15.95
CA GLN A 185 31.94 9.33 -15.54
C GLN A 185 32.51 9.16 -14.13
N SER A 186 33.69 9.74 -13.87
CA SER A 186 34.23 9.82 -12.52
C SER A 186 33.35 10.74 -11.65
N PRO A 187 33.25 10.47 -10.33
CA PRO A 187 32.52 11.32 -9.40
C PRO A 187 32.93 12.79 -9.49
N SER A 188 31.94 13.68 -9.45
CA SER A 188 32.18 15.12 -9.37
C SER A 188 32.57 15.52 -7.95
N ILE A 189 33.46 16.51 -7.79
CA ILE A 189 33.79 17.09 -6.49
C ILE A 189 32.96 18.36 -6.32
N ILE A 190 32.18 18.45 -5.25
CA ILE A 190 31.25 19.56 -5.01
C ILE A 190 31.86 20.55 -4.00
N ASP A 191 32.13 21.77 -4.45
CA ASP A 191 32.68 22.82 -3.59
C ASP A 191 31.59 23.39 -2.67
N LEU A 192 31.70 23.11 -1.36
CA LEU A 192 30.81 23.66 -0.35
C LEU A 192 31.33 24.97 0.26
N GLU A 193 32.53 25.47 -0.08
CA GLU A 193 33.07 26.73 0.45
C GLU A 193 32.50 27.96 -0.28
N VAL A 194 31.16 28.02 -0.32
CA VAL A 194 30.35 29.04 -0.98
C VAL A 194 29.43 29.76 0.02
N ALA A 195 28.77 30.83 -0.42
CA ALA A 195 27.79 31.56 0.40
C ALA A 195 26.52 30.72 0.64
N ASN A 196 25.74 31.08 1.67
CA ASN A 196 24.51 30.37 2.05
C ASN A 196 23.50 30.27 0.90
N GLU A 197 23.38 31.34 0.10
CA GLU A 197 22.48 31.38 -1.05
C GLU A 197 22.87 30.33 -2.11
N GLU A 198 24.17 30.11 -2.29
CA GLU A 198 24.68 29.11 -3.25
C GLU A 198 24.58 27.69 -2.69
N LEU A 199 24.71 27.49 -1.37
CA LEU A 199 24.45 26.18 -0.74
C LEU A 199 23.00 25.73 -0.97
N ILE A 200 22.04 26.63 -0.77
CA ILE A 200 20.62 26.34 -1.04
C ILE A 200 20.41 26.06 -2.52
N ARG A 201 21.08 26.81 -3.39
CA ARG A 201 21.00 26.58 -4.84
C ARG A 201 21.54 25.20 -5.23
N LEU A 202 22.67 24.77 -4.69
CA LEU A 202 23.19 23.40 -4.90
C LEU A 202 22.19 22.34 -4.48
N SER A 203 21.52 22.53 -3.34
CA SER A 203 20.48 21.63 -2.85
C SER A 203 19.27 21.56 -3.80
N ASN A 204 18.79 22.72 -4.27
CA ASN A 204 17.63 22.78 -5.17
C ASN A 204 17.96 22.26 -6.58
N ASP A 205 19.06 22.71 -7.18
CA ASP A 205 19.49 22.32 -8.53
C ASP A 205 19.82 20.81 -8.59
N GLY A 206 20.32 20.23 -7.48
CA GLY A 206 20.62 18.81 -7.34
C GLY A 206 19.47 17.94 -6.81
N LEU A 207 18.28 18.51 -6.55
CA LEU A 207 17.12 17.80 -5.99
C LEU A 207 17.43 17.04 -4.65
N LEU A 208 18.34 17.58 -3.85
CA LEU A 208 18.80 16.96 -2.60
C LEU A 208 17.79 17.09 -1.45
N ALA A 209 16.86 18.04 -1.55
CA ALA A 209 15.88 18.35 -0.51
C ALA A 209 16.50 18.67 0.88
N LEU A 210 17.75 19.16 0.89
CA LEU A 210 18.45 19.58 2.11
C LEU A 210 18.21 21.06 2.39
N ASN A 211 17.85 21.39 3.63
CA ASN A 211 17.71 22.77 4.09
C ASN A 211 19.07 23.42 4.40
N LEU A 212 19.07 24.73 4.67
CA LEU A 212 20.31 25.46 4.92
C LEU A 212 21.11 24.93 6.11
N THR A 213 20.44 24.57 7.21
CA THR A 213 21.08 24.06 8.43
C THR A 213 21.75 22.71 8.18
N GLU A 214 21.11 21.84 7.41
CA GLU A 214 21.66 20.55 6.97
C GLU A 214 22.88 20.74 6.07
N MET A 215 22.78 21.61 5.04
CA MET A 215 23.92 21.94 4.16
C MET A 215 25.09 22.54 4.94
N GLN A 216 24.82 23.35 5.97
CA GLN A 216 25.85 23.90 6.85
C GLN A 216 26.49 22.83 7.75
N ALA A 217 25.73 21.84 8.22
CA ALA A 217 26.26 20.71 8.97
C ALA A 217 27.22 19.87 8.11
N ILE A 218 26.84 19.61 6.85
CA ILE A 218 27.70 18.94 5.87
C ILE A 218 28.96 19.79 5.61
N GLN A 219 28.81 21.08 5.32
CA GLN A 219 29.95 21.98 5.12
C GLN A 219 30.92 21.97 6.33
N ALA A 220 30.37 22.00 7.56
CA ALA A 220 31.17 21.95 8.78
C ALA A 220 31.93 20.62 8.92
N HIS A 221 31.33 19.50 8.54
CA HIS A 221 31.98 18.18 8.55
C HIS A 221 33.24 18.15 7.67
N TYR A 222 33.16 18.69 6.44
CA TYR A 222 34.29 18.73 5.51
C TYR A 222 35.42 19.69 5.92
N ARG A 223 35.19 20.55 6.91
CA ARG A 223 36.21 21.42 7.53
C ARG A 223 36.99 20.73 8.67
N MET A 224 36.52 19.60 9.17
CA MET A 224 37.12 18.93 10.34
C MET A 224 38.48 18.31 9.98
N PRO A 225 39.59 18.70 10.66
CA PRO A 225 40.93 18.19 10.33
C PRO A 225 41.06 16.67 10.44
N GLU A 226 40.41 16.03 11.41
CA GLU A 226 40.39 14.57 11.53
C GLU A 226 39.78 13.88 10.30
N HIS A 227 38.67 14.43 9.78
CA HIS A 227 38.01 13.88 8.60
C HIS A 227 38.88 14.08 7.35
N GLN A 228 39.49 15.26 7.19
CA GLN A 228 40.41 15.53 6.07
C GLN A 228 41.61 14.58 6.05
N ALA A 229 42.19 14.28 7.22
CA ALA A 229 43.31 13.34 7.34
C ALA A 229 42.90 11.90 6.97
N ALA A 230 41.70 11.47 7.39
CA ALA A 230 41.17 10.15 7.04
C ALA A 230 40.93 10.03 5.53
N ARG A 231 40.31 11.03 4.91
CA ARG A 231 40.08 11.08 3.45
C ARG A 231 41.36 11.06 2.64
N GLN A 232 42.39 11.78 3.08
CA GLN A 232 43.69 11.77 2.42
C GLN A 232 44.30 10.37 2.35
N SER A 233 44.04 9.52 3.36
CA SER A 233 44.58 8.16 3.43
C SER A 233 44.01 7.20 2.38
N VAL A 234 42.79 7.47 1.89
CA VAL A 234 42.09 6.66 0.88
C VAL A 234 42.09 7.29 -0.52
N GLY A 235 42.76 8.44 -0.67
CA GLY A 235 42.97 9.08 -1.97
C GLY A 235 41.75 9.79 -2.57
N ILE A 236 40.74 10.11 -1.76
CA ILE A 236 39.57 10.92 -2.16
C ILE A 236 39.83 12.42 -1.89
N SER A 237 39.00 13.31 -2.46
CA SER A 237 39.04 14.76 -2.21
C SER A 237 39.12 15.06 -0.71
N THR A 238 40.08 15.86 -0.25
CA THR A 238 40.35 15.99 1.19
C THR A 238 39.32 16.85 1.94
N ASN A 239 38.79 17.90 1.32
CA ASN A 239 38.04 18.97 1.98
C ASN A 239 36.70 19.30 1.30
N ALA A 240 36.24 18.43 0.41
CA ALA A 240 34.98 18.57 -0.30
C ALA A 240 34.35 17.19 -0.56
N PRO A 241 33.01 17.07 -0.49
CA PRO A 241 32.29 15.85 -0.83
C PRO A 241 32.40 15.53 -2.33
N THR A 242 32.27 14.25 -2.65
CA THR A 242 31.85 13.83 -3.99
C THR A 242 30.33 13.97 -4.15
N ASP A 243 29.85 13.96 -5.39
CA ASP A 243 28.42 13.80 -5.70
C ASP A 243 27.83 12.54 -5.03
N VAL A 244 28.56 11.43 -5.03
CA VAL A 244 28.17 10.17 -4.34
C VAL A 244 27.90 10.39 -2.85
N GLU A 245 28.78 11.12 -2.17
CA GLU A 245 28.63 11.40 -0.73
C GLU A 245 27.45 12.33 -0.45
N LEU A 246 27.26 13.35 -1.30
CA LEU A 246 26.21 14.33 -1.13
C LEU A 246 24.82 13.72 -1.42
N GLU A 247 24.70 12.89 -2.45
CA GLU A 247 23.49 12.12 -2.76
C GLU A 247 23.16 11.10 -1.66
N CYS A 248 24.17 10.38 -1.16
CA CYS A 248 24.00 9.45 -0.04
C CYS A 248 23.47 10.15 1.22
N LEU A 249 24.06 11.30 1.59
CA LEU A 249 23.60 12.11 2.72
C LEU A 249 22.19 12.67 2.48
N ALA A 250 21.88 13.14 1.27
CA ALA A 250 20.57 13.67 0.93
C ALA A 250 19.45 12.61 1.07
N GLN A 251 19.69 11.39 0.59
CA GLN A 251 18.74 10.28 0.76
C GLN A 251 18.62 9.89 2.24
N THR A 252 19.76 9.71 2.92
CA THR A 252 19.78 9.28 4.33
C THR A 252 19.13 10.32 5.26
N TRP A 253 19.26 11.62 4.98
CA TRP A 253 18.71 12.71 5.79
C TRP A 253 17.35 13.24 5.28
N SER A 254 16.76 12.57 4.29
CA SER A 254 15.44 12.91 3.76
C SER A 254 14.34 12.76 4.82
N GLU A 255 13.19 13.42 4.61
CA GLU A 255 12.02 13.24 5.48
C GLU A 255 11.58 11.78 5.52
N HIS A 256 11.61 11.12 4.36
CA HIS A 256 11.21 9.72 4.21
C HIS A 256 12.06 8.73 5.04
N CYS A 257 13.36 9.01 5.25
CA CYS A 257 14.27 8.11 5.97
C CYS A 257 14.47 8.48 7.44
N LYS A 258 14.49 9.78 7.79
CA LYS A 258 14.73 10.23 9.19
C LYS A 258 13.49 10.71 9.92
N HIS A 259 12.34 10.78 9.25
CA HIS A 259 11.06 11.16 9.86
C HIS A 259 11.17 12.48 10.64
N LYS A 260 11.77 13.51 10.03
CA LYS A 260 12.26 14.70 10.74
C LYS A 260 11.13 15.48 11.40
N ILE A 261 9.92 15.48 10.84
CA ILE A 261 8.74 16.08 11.46
C ILE A 261 8.38 15.33 12.74
N PHE A 262 8.35 14.00 12.71
CA PHE A 262 8.07 13.16 13.90
C PHE A 262 9.20 13.18 14.93
N ALA A 263 10.44 13.45 14.51
CA ALA A 263 11.61 13.63 15.36
C ALA A 263 11.82 15.08 15.85
N SER A 264 11.03 16.02 15.33
CA SER A 264 11.21 17.46 15.60
C SER A 264 10.94 17.85 17.05
N LYS A 265 11.47 19.00 17.44
CA LYS A 265 11.12 19.69 18.67
C LYS A 265 10.04 20.73 18.38
N ILE A 266 8.86 20.53 18.96
CA ILE A 266 7.65 21.32 18.65
C ILE A 266 7.31 22.20 19.84
N HIS A 267 7.22 23.50 19.63
CA HIS A 267 6.50 24.40 20.54
C HIS A 267 5.01 24.37 20.18
N HIS A 268 4.18 23.96 21.14
CA HIS A 268 2.75 23.73 20.95
C HIS A 268 1.91 24.66 21.81
N ILE A 269 1.03 25.40 21.15
CA ILE A 269 0.04 26.27 21.78
C ILE A 269 -1.35 25.71 21.47
N ASP A 270 -2.16 25.47 22.50
CA ASP A 270 -3.56 25.07 22.34
C ASP A 270 -4.48 26.16 22.91
N THR A 271 -5.23 26.83 22.03
CA THR A 271 -6.10 27.95 22.41
C THR A 271 -7.40 27.52 23.09
N GLU A 272 -7.79 26.24 22.95
CA GLU A 272 -8.97 25.65 23.58
C GLU A 272 -8.70 25.37 25.07
N THR A 273 -7.53 24.83 25.38
CA THR A 273 -7.11 24.46 26.74
C THR A 273 -6.23 25.50 27.44
N ASN A 274 -5.71 26.48 26.69
CA ASN A 274 -4.66 27.44 27.11
C ASN A 274 -3.33 26.77 27.47
N GLU A 275 -3.01 25.66 26.79
CA GLU A 275 -1.73 24.97 26.93
C GLU A 275 -0.62 25.68 26.15
N ASP A 276 0.58 25.69 26.72
CA ASP A 276 1.84 26.15 26.12
C ASP A 276 2.95 25.18 26.56
N THR A 277 3.33 24.26 25.68
CA THR A 277 4.26 23.17 25.99
C THR A 277 5.28 22.93 24.87
N ILE A 278 6.38 22.26 25.22
CA ILE A 278 7.39 21.79 24.27
C ILE A 278 7.31 20.27 24.23
N ILE A 279 7.18 19.72 23.03
CA ILE A 279 7.20 18.29 22.76
C ILE A 279 8.51 17.99 22.03
N ASP A 280 9.31 17.06 22.56
CA ASP A 280 10.57 16.64 21.95
C ASP A 280 10.37 15.26 21.31
N SER A 281 10.18 15.26 19.99
CA SER A 281 9.77 14.12 19.16
C SER A 281 8.39 13.55 19.51
N LEU A 282 7.45 13.66 18.56
CA LEU A 282 6.14 12.98 18.61
C LEU A 282 6.32 11.47 18.68
N PHE A 283 7.22 10.93 17.85
CA PHE A 283 7.51 9.50 17.81
C PHE A 283 7.99 8.95 19.16
N LYS A 284 9.02 9.58 19.75
CA LYS A 284 9.54 9.14 21.05
C LYS A 284 8.49 9.28 22.15
N THR A 285 7.79 10.41 22.18
CA THR A 285 6.87 10.77 23.26
C THR A 285 5.60 9.93 23.25
N HIS A 286 4.93 9.82 22.10
CA HIS A 286 3.57 9.30 22.00
C HIS A 286 3.46 7.90 21.39
N ILE A 287 4.54 7.35 20.83
CA ILE A 287 4.53 6.00 20.21
C ILE A 287 5.54 5.10 20.91
N MET A 288 6.82 5.47 20.90
CA MET A 288 7.90 4.62 21.42
C MET A 288 7.83 4.44 22.94
N ASN A 289 7.69 5.52 23.71
CA ASN A 289 7.62 5.44 25.17
C ASN A 289 6.40 4.65 25.67
N PRO A 290 5.17 4.87 25.16
CA PRO A 290 4.02 4.04 25.52
C PRO A 290 4.21 2.55 25.21
N THR A 291 4.74 2.21 24.03
CA THR A 291 5.05 0.82 23.68
C THR A 291 6.08 0.20 24.61
N HIS A 292 7.17 0.93 24.94
CA HIS A 292 8.17 0.46 25.90
C HIS A 292 7.62 0.33 27.33
N ASP A 293 6.67 1.16 27.74
CA ASP A 293 5.99 1.01 29.02
C ASP A 293 5.17 -0.27 29.05
N MET A 294 4.37 -0.53 28.02
CA MET A 294 3.57 -1.75 27.89
C MET A 294 4.44 -3.02 27.80
N ALA A 295 5.60 -2.93 27.14
CA ALA A 295 6.56 -4.03 27.05
C ALA A 295 7.16 -4.48 28.39
N LYS A 296 7.03 -3.67 29.46
CA LYS A 296 7.44 -4.09 30.82
C LYS A 296 6.45 -5.07 31.45
N ASP A 297 5.21 -5.08 30.97
CA ASP A 297 4.11 -5.87 31.53
C ASP A 297 3.85 -7.18 30.75
N VAL A 298 4.51 -7.37 29.60
CA VAL A 298 4.35 -8.54 28.72
C VAL A 298 5.70 -9.09 28.26
N ASP A 299 5.77 -10.40 27.99
CA ASP A 299 6.98 -11.09 27.53
C ASP A 299 6.94 -11.49 26.04
N TRP A 300 5.84 -11.16 25.36
CA TRP A 300 5.62 -11.52 23.95
C TRP A 300 6.03 -10.42 22.96
N LEU A 301 6.41 -9.21 23.41
CA LEU A 301 7.01 -8.19 22.54
C LEU A 301 8.50 -8.47 22.39
N LEU A 302 8.95 -8.75 21.16
CA LEU A 302 10.29 -9.30 20.91
C LEU A 302 11.25 -8.29 20.31
N SER A 303 10.84 -7.64 19.21
CA SER A 303 11.61 -6.58 18.55
C SER A 303 10.64 -5.48 18.14
N VAL A 304 10.92 -4.24 18.54
CA VAL A 304 10.13 -3.06 18.21
C VAL A 304 11.09 -1.91 17.87
N PHE A 305 10.79 -1.13 16.83
CA PHE A 305 11.54 0.07 16.43
C PHE A 305 13.02 -0.12 16.01
N HIS A 306 13.49 -1.36 15.81
CA HIS A 306 14.89 -1.67 15.47
C HIS A 306 15.04 -2.52 14.20
N ASP A 307 13.94 -2.79 13.49
CA ASP A 307 13.89 -3.66 12.32
C ASP A 307 12.81 -3.16 11.34
N ASN A 308 12.70 -3.75 10.15
CA ASN A 308 11.75 -3.35 9.11
C ASN A 308 10.29 -3.46 9.58
N SER A 309 10.03 -4.35 10.54
CA SER A 309 8.73 -4.55 11.19
C SER A 309 8.90 -4.93 12.66
N GLY A 310 7.88 -4.64 13.47
CA GLY A 310 7.79 -5.11 14.84
C GLY A 310 7.42 -6.60 14.92
N VAL A 311 8.10 -7.35 15.80
CA VAL A 311 7.95 -8.79 15.96
C VAL A 311 7.38 -9.12 17.33
N ILE A 312 6.37 -9.99 17.36
CA ILE A 312 5.77 -10.53 18.58
C ILE A 312 5.87 -12.06 18.61
N ALA A 313 5.96 -12.64 19.82
CA ALA A 313 5.84 -14.08 20.02
C ALA A 313 4.37 -14.46 19.89
N TRP A 314 4.00 -15.19 18.84
CA TRP A 314 2.62 -15.64 18.66
C TRP A 314 2.31 -16.86 19.55
N ASN A 315 3.26 -17.79 19.66
CA ASN A 315 3.28 -18.88 20.62
C ASN A 315 4.75 -19.30 20.87
N ASP A 316 4.96 -20.43 21.56
CA ASP A 316 6.30 -20.91 21.91
C ASP A 316 7.16 -21.26 20.68
N ASP A 317 6.52 -21.63 19.56
CA ASP A 317 7.19 -22.13 18.36
C ASP A 317 7.26 -21.09 17.23
N TRP A 318 6.42 -20.05 17.28
CA TRP A 318 6.24 -19.10 16.17
C TRP A 318 6.18 -17.65 16.64
N SER A 319 6.79 -16.78 15.83
CA SER A 319 6.69 -15.33 15.91
C SER A 319 5.94 -14.79 14.70
N VAL A 320 5.23 -13.68 14.89
CA VAL A 320 4.47 -12.96 13.85
C VAL A 320 4.90 -11.50 13.83
N CYS A 321 4.93 -10.93 12.64
CA CYS A 321 5.19 -9.51 12.40
C CYS A 321 4.19 -8.97 11.37
N MET A 322 4.03 -7.66 11.33
CA MET A 322 3.19 -6.98 10.33
C MET A 322 3.79 -5.62 10.02
N LYS A 323 3.74 -5.24 8.74
CA LYS A 323 4.17 -3.95 8.25
C LYS A 323 3.11 -3.41 7.32
N ALA A 324 2.90 -2.10 7.37
CA ALA A 324 2.13 -1.36 6.37
C ALA A 324 2.95 -0.14 5.94
N GLU A 325 3.00 0.09 4.64
CA GLU A 325 3.71 1.18 3.97
C GLU A 325 2.75 2.00 3.11
N THR A 326 3.20 3.16 2.66
CA THR A 326 2.42 4.06 1.79
C THR A 326 3.13 4.35 0.48
N HIS A 327 2.39 4.42 -0.63
CA HIS A 327 2.98 4.67 -1.95
C HIS A 327 2.27 5.78 -2.75
N ASN A 328 1.93 6.85 -2.06
CA ASN A 328 1.01 7.90 -2.52
C ASN A 328 1.50 8.68 -3.76
N SER A 329 2.70 9.28 -3.70
CA SER A 329 3.21 10.13 -4.81
C SER A 329 3.42 9.34 -6.11
N PRO A 330 4.06 8.15 -6.08
CA PRO A 330 4.23 7.39 -7.31
C PRO A 330 2.89 6.87 -7.85
N SER A 331 1.93 6.50 -6.99
CA SER A 331 0.58 6.12 -7.44
C SER A 331 -0.24 7.29 -7.99
N ALA A 332 0.11 8.54 -7.69
CA ALA A 332 -0.48 9.70 -8.35
C ALA A 332 0.03 9.87 -9.79
N LEU A 333 1.32 9.58 -10.03
CA LEU A 333 2.00 9.74 -11.32
C LEU A 333 1.84 8.53 -12.25
N ASP A 334 1.96 7.34 -11.70
CA ASP A 334 1.67 6.06 -12.35
C ASP A 334 0.91 5.16 -11.38
N PRO A 335 -0.43 5.22 -11.40
CA PRO A 335 -1.28 4.44 -10.52
C PRO A 335 -0.96 2.93 -10.49
N TYR A 336 -0.62 2.34 -11.64
CA TYR A 336 -0.32 0.92 -11.75
C TYR A 336 1.05 0.58 -11.19
N GLY A 337 2.10 1.22 -11.72
CA GLY A 337 3.48 0.97 -11.30
C GLY A 337 3.68 1.27 -9.82
N GLY A 338 3.22 2.44 -9.35
CA GLY A 338 3.37 2.87 -7.96
C GLY A 338 2.67 1.95 -6.96
N ALA A 339 1.46 1.45 -7.27
CA ALA A 339 0.77 0.54 -6.36
C ALA A 339 1.38 -0.86 -6.34
N MET A 340 1.85 -1.34 -7.50
CA MET A 340 2.54 -2.62 -7.59
C MET A 340 3.84 -2.59 -6.78
N THR A 341 4.66 -1.54 -6.91
CA THR A 341 5.89 -1.38 -6.10
C THR A 341 5.58 -1.21 -4.61
N GLY A 342 4.45 -0.60 -4.26
CA GLY A 342 3.97 -0.54 -2.88
C GLY A 342 3.77 -1.94 -2.27
N ILE A 343 3.01 -2.83 -2.93
CA ILE A 343 2.73 -4.16 -2.38
C ILE A 343 3.95 -5.09 -2.38
N VAL A 344 4.75 -5.10 -3.45
CA VAL A 344 5.96 -5.92 -3.48
C VAL A 344 7.05 -5.34 -2.57
N GLY A 345 7.07 -4.04 -2.33
CA GLY A 345 7.96 -3.39 -1.35
C GLY A 345 7.71 -3.91 0.07
N VAL A 346 6.46 -3.84 0.54
CA VAL A 346 6.12 -4.30 1.89
C VAL A 346 6.25 -5.82 2.08
N ASN A 347 6.08 -6.61 1.00
CA ASN A 347 6.44 -8.03 1.04
C ASN A 347 7.94 -8.24 1.35
N ARG A 348 8.82 -7.37 0.83
CA ARG A 348 10.26 -7.41 1.13
C ARG A 348 10.56 -6.93 2.54
N ASP A 349 9.85 -5.93 3.07
CA ASP A 349 10.02 -5.52 4.47
C ASP A 349 9.81 -6.71 5.42
N ILE A 350 8.75 -7.48 5.19
CA ILE A 350 8.46 -8.68 5.97
C ILE A 350 9.53 -9.75 5.75
N LEU A 351 9.97 -9.97 4.51
CA LEU A 351 11.06 -10.88 4.22
C LEU A 351 12.41 -10.44 4.82
N GLY A 352 12.62 -9.13 5.04
CA GLY A 352 13.80 -8.55 5.66
C GLY A 352 13.71 -8.48 7.19
N THR A 353 12.55 -8.77 7.77
CA THR A 353 12.36 -8.74 9.23
C THR A 353 13.01 -9.95 9.89
N GLY A 354 13.80 -9.71 10.95
CA GLY A 354 14.62 -10.72 11.61
C GLY A 354 15.64 -11.33 10.64
N LEU A 355 15.73 -12.65 10.63
CA LEU A 355 16.53 -13.42 9.68
C LEU A 355 15.70 -13.93 8.49
N GLY A 356 14.47 -13.42 8.35
CA GLY A 356 13.54 -13.74 7.27
C GLY A 356 12.18 -14.19 7.79
N ALA A 357 11.14 -13.34 7.71
CA ALA A 357 9.77 -13.78 7.91
C ALA A 357 9.14 -14.24 6.59
N ARG A 358 8.28 -15.26 6.61
CA ARG A 358 7.50 -15.65 5.44
C ARG A 358 6.25 -14.77 5.36
N PRO A 359 6.06 -13.95 4.31
CA PRO A 359 4.77 -13.34 4.02
C PRO A 359 3.66 -14.39 3.91
N ILE A 360 2.59 -14.23 4.69
CA ILE A 360 1.44 -15.16 4.71
C ILE A 360 0.11 -14.51 4.34
N ALA A 361 0.01 -13.19 4.42
CA ALA A 361 -1.18 -12.45 4.03
C ALA A 361 -0.85 -11.00 3.73
N ASN A 362 -1.57 -10.42 2.77
CA ASN A 362 -1.52 -9.01 2.40
C ASN A 362 -2.79 -8.27 2.84
N THR A 363 -2.67 -6.95 2.96
CA THR A 363 -3.77 -6.02 3.22
C THR A 363 -3.63 -4.78 2.35
N ASP A 364 -4.75 -4.17 1.98
CA ASP A 364 -4.76 -2.96 1.18
C ASP A 364 -5.83 -1.96 1.64
N VAL A 365 -5.43 -0.71 1.88
CA VAL A 365 -6.38 0.37 2.16
C VAL A 365 -6.12 1.49 1.18
N PHE A 366 -7.17 1.99 0.54
CA PHE A 366 -7.05 3.05 -0.45
C PHE A 366 -7.95 4.24 -0.14
N CYS A 367 -7.45 5.44 -0.41
CA CYS A 367 -8.23 6.66 -0.37
C CYS A 367 -8.19 7.37 -1.73
N PHE A 368 -9.36 7.59 -2.34
CA PHE A 368 -9.48 8.16 -3.68
C PHE A 368 -10.48 9.32 -3.75
N GLY A 369 -10.33 10.15 -4.78
CA GLY A 369 -11.43 11.01 -5.23
C GLY A 369 -12.64 10.18 -5.68
N PRO A 370 -13.86 10.75 -5.68
CA PRO A 370 -15.05 10.05 -6.16
C PRO A 370 -14.85 9.54 -7.60
N PRO A 371 -15.09 8.24 -7.87
CA PRO A 371 -14.82 7.67 -9.19
C PRO A 371 -15.79 8.17 -10.26
N THR A 372 -16.92 8.75 -9.85
CA THR A 372 -17.94 9.39 -10.70
C THR A 372 -17.77 10.91 -10.76
N TRP A 373 -16.55 11.42 -10.56
CA TRP A 373 -16.26 12.85 -10.59
C TRP A 373 -16.71 13.48 -11.92
N THR A 374 -17.33 14.66 -11.83
CA THR A 374 -17.79 15.42 -13.02
C THR A 374 -17.30 16.87 -13.01
N GLY A 375 -16.54 17.27 -12.00
CA GLY A 375 -15.96 18.60 -11.88
C GLY A 375 -14.74 18.79 -12.78
N GLU A 376 -14.25 20.03 -12.86
CA GLU A 376 -13.00 20.32 -13.57
C GLU A 376 -11.80 19.70 -12.83
N LEU A 377 -10.83 19.20 -13.59
CA LEU A 377 -9.58 18.66 -13.07
C LEU A 377 -8.41 19.44 -13.68
N PRO A 378 -7.36 19.76 -12.89
CA PRO A 378 -6.08 20.19 -13.42
C PRO A 378 -5.57 19.21 -14.48
N SER A 379 -4.96 19.73 -15.56
CA SER A 379 -4.56 18.90 -16.71
C SER A 379 -3.49 17.84 -16.39
N THR A 380 -2.79 17.98 -15.27
CA THR A 380 -1.77 17.04 -14.80
C THR A 380 -2.31 15.96 -13.87
N LEU A 381 -3.56 16.09 -13.39
CA LEU A 381 -4.20 15.05 -12.58
C LEU A 381 -5.00 14.08 -13.45
N PHE A 382 -4.93 12.80 -13.11
CA PHE A 382 -5.79 11.79 -13.70
C PHE A 382 -7.19 11.85 -13.10
N HIS A 383 -8.18 11.45 -13.90
CA HIS A 383 -9.52 11.21 -13.39
C HIS A 383 -9.48 10.14 -12.27
N PRO A 384 -10.19 10.30 -11.14
CA PRO A 384 -10.11 9.36 -10.02
C PRO A 384 -10.44 7.91 -10.38
N SER A 385 -11.34 7.67 -11.34
CA SER A 385 -11.62 6.32 -11.86
C SER A 385 -10.38 5.65 -12.49
N ARG A 386 -9.52 6.42 -13.17
CA ARG A 386 -8.27 5.93 -13.74
C ARG A 386 -7.27 5.59 -12.64
N VAL A 387 -7.16 6.44 -11.62
CA VAL A 387 -6.28 6.20 -10.47
C VAL A 387 -6.68 4.92 -9.73
N LEU A 388 -7.96 4.79 -9.38
CA LEU A 388 -8.49 3.61 -8.69
C LEU A 388 -8.21 2.32 -9.47
N ARG A 389 -8.52 2.29 -10.78
CA ARG A 389 -8.30 1.09 -11.61
C ARG A 389 -6.83 0.72 -11.72
N GLY A 390 -5.95 1.71 -11.87
CA GLY A 390 -4.51 1.46 -11.96
C GLY A 390 -3.96 0.95 -10.63
N VAL A 391 -4.29 1.60 -9.52
CA VAL A 391 -3.85 1.18 -8.18
C VAL A 391 -4.34 -0.24 -7.85
N HIS A 392 -5.64 -0.50 -8.06
CA HIS A 392 -6.24 -1.82 -7.86
C HIS A 392 -5.53 -2.89 -8.70
N ALA A 393 -5.30 -2.63 -9.98
CA ALA A 393 -4.63 -3.56 -10.88
C ALA A 393 -3.18 -3.82 -10.45
N GLY A 394 -2.44 -2.79 -10.01
CA GLY A 394 -1.06 -2.91 -9.54
C GLY A 394 -0.95 -3.78 -8.29
N VAL A 395 -1.78 -3.54 -7.26
CA VAL A 395 -1.82 -4.37 -6.05
C VAL A 395 -2.24 -5.80 -6.38
N ARG A 396 -3.24 -5.97 -7.24
CA ARG A 396 -3.73 -7.29 -7.66
C ARG A 396 -2.62 -8.11 -8.33
N VAL A 397 -1.91 -7.54 -9.29
CA VAL A 397 -0.82 -8.22 -10.00
C VAL A 397 0.30 -8.56 -9.01
N GLY A 398 0.74 -7.57 -8.22
CA GLY A 398 1.81 -7.76 -7.24
C GLY A 398 1.50 -8.86 -6.21
N GLY A 399 0.32 -8.84 -5.60
CA GLY A 399 -0.10 -9.84 -4.60
C GLY A 399 -0.32 -11.24 -5.20
N ASN A 400 -1.11 -11.33 -6.26
CA ASN A 400 -1.48 -12.62 -6.86
C ASN A 400 -0.27 -13.35 -7.44
N GLU A 401 0.60 -12.65 -8.18
CA GLU A 401 1.77 -13.26 -8.81
C GLU A 401 2.88 -13.58 -7.79
N SER A 402 2.94 -12.85 -6.67
CA SER A 402 3.79 -13.23 -5.52
C SER A 402 3.25 -14.46 -4.77
N GLY A 403 2.00 -14.85 -5.02
CA GLY A 403 1.35 -15.97 -4.36
C GLY A 403 1.02 -15.72 -2.88
N ILE A 404 0.70 -14.47 -2.53
CA ILE A 404 0.34 -14.06 -1.16
C ILE A 404 -1.13 -13.57 -1.16
N PRO A 405 -2.01 -14.15 -0.34
CA PRO A 405 -3.43 -13.80 -0.37
C PRO A 405 -3.69 -12.44 0.27
N THR A 406 -4.57 -11.62 -0.31
CA THR A 406 -5.04 -10.38 0.32
C THR A 406 -6.25 -10.69 1.21
N VAL A 407 -6.20 -10.41 2.50
CA VAL A 407 -7.21 -10.90 3.47
C VAL A 407 -8.05 -9.83 4.14
N ASN A 408 -7.60 -8.58 4.13
CA ASN A 408 -8.28 -7.45 4.77
C ASN A 408 -7.95 -6.13 4.04
N GLY A 409 -8.87 -5.16 4.10
CA GLY A 409 -8.68 -3.90 3.41
C GLY A 409 -9.91 -2.99 3.43
N ALA A 410 -9.77 -1.78 2.90
CA ALA A 410 -10.83 -0.78 2.82
C ALA A 410 -10.63 0.20 1.65
N ILE A 411 -11.72 0.80 1.16
CA ILE A 411 -11.66 1.85 0.13
C ILE A 411 -12.52 3.03 0.59
N VAL A 412 -11.87 4.17 0.79
CA VAL A 412 -12.47 5.43 1.25
C VAL A 412 -12.47 6.46 0.14
N PHE A 413 -13.55 7.24 0.04
CA PHE A 413 -13.73 8.27 -0.97
C PHE A 413 -13.97 9.64 -0.33
N ASP A 414 -13.19 10.63 -0.76
CA ASP A 414 -13.35 12.06 -0.45
C ASP A 414 -12.79 12.88 -1.60
N GLU A 415 -13.46 13.98 -1.98
CA GLU A 415 -13.03 14.82 -3.11
C GLU A 415 -11.62 15.38 -2.96
N ARG A 416 -11.13 15.57 -1.74
CA ARG A 416 -9.78 16.12 -1.49
C ARG A 416 -8.67 15.15 -1.87
N TYR A 417 -8.93 13.84 -1.91
CA TYR A 417 -7.98 12.84 -2.42
C TYR A 417 -7.81 12.89 -3.95
N ILE A 418 -8.54 13.76 -4.67
CA ILE A 418 -8.22 14.09 -6.06
C ILE A 418 -6.83 14.71 -6.17
N GLY A 419 -6.43 15.53 -5.20
CA GLY A 419 -5.09 16.13 -5.19
C GLY A 419 -4.00 15.06 -5.09
N LYS A 420 -4.19 14.08 -4.22
CA LYS A 420 -3.26 12.96 -4.05
C LYS A 420 -4.00 11.74 -3.47
N PRO A 421 -3.97 10.57 -4.13
CA PRO A 421 -4.52 9.34 -3.57
C PRO A 421 -3.66 8.84 -2.40
N LEU A 422 -4.28 8.13 -1.47
CA LEU A 422 -3.53 7.39 -0.44
C LEU A 422 -3.58 5.90 -0.77
N VAL A 423 -2.41 5.28 -0.80
CA VAL A 423 -2.24 3.87 -1.17
C VAL A 423 -1.45 3.19 -0.07
N TYR A 424 -2.17 2.51 0.82
CA TYR A 424 -1.59 1.72 1.91
C TYR A 424 -1.50 0.26 1.47
N CYS A 425 -0.30 -0.31 1.55
CA CYS A 425 -0.05 -1.73 1.32
C CYS A 425 0.52 -2.33 2.59
N GLY A 426 -0.02 -3.44 3.05
CA GLY A 426 0.47 -4.15 4.24
C GLY A 426 0.65 -5.63 4.03
N THR A 427 1.51 -6.23 4.86
CA THR A 427 1.83 -7.66 4.82
C THR A 427 2.03 -8.18 6.24
N VAL A 428 1.49 -9.38 6.51
CA VAL A 428 1.70 -10.16 7.73
C VAL A 428 2.74 -11.25 7.46
N GLY A 429 3.72 -11.36 8.36
CA GLY A 429 4.81 -12.32 8.28
C GLY A 429 4.79 -13.34 9.41
N LEU A 430 5.26 -14.56 9.12
CA LEU A 430 5.43 -15.65 10.10
C LEU A 430 6.86 -16.17 10.07
N MET A 431 7.49 -16.33 11.23
CA MET A 431 8.82 -16.92 11.36
C MET A 431 8.87 -17.91 12.52
N PRO A 432 9.71 -18.96 12.46
CA PRO A 432 9.92 -19.82 13.62
C PRO A 432 10.48 -19.00 14.79
N ARG A 433 10.12 -19.32 16.03
CA ARG A 433 10.63 -18.60 17.20
C ARG A 433 12.15 -18.75 17.33
N ARG A 434 12.65 -19.95 17.01
CA ARG A 434 14.07 -20.32 17.06
C ARG A 434 14.48 -21.11 15.83
N LEU A 435 15.70 -20.86 15.36
CA LEU A 435 16.34 -21.62 14.29
C LEU A 435 16.96 -22.91 14.83
N ALA A 436 17.36 -23.80 13.92
CA ALA A 436 17.93 -25.12 14.26
C ALA A 436 19.25 -25.03 15.06
N ASP A 437 19.98 -23.93 14.94
CA ASP A 437 21.21 -23.65 15.69
C ASP A 437 20.98 -23.00 17.06
N GLY A 438 19.72 -22.73 17.41
CA GLY A 438 19.30 -22.17 18.70
C GLY A 438 19.20 -20.63 18.74
N ARG A 439 19.55 -19.92 17.66
CA ARG A 439 19.32 -18.47 17.56
C ARG A 439 17.83 -18.16 17.53
N GLU A 440 17.45 -17.00 18.05
CA GLU A 440 16.09 -16.51 17.90
C GLU A 440 15.94 -15.81 16.55
N SER A 441 14.92 -16.15 15.76
CA SER A 441 14.86 -15.73 14.35
C SER A 441 14.70 -14.22 14.15
N HIS A 442 14.24 -13.50 15.17
CA HIS A 442 14.12 -12.05 15.16
C HIS A 442 15.44 -11.30 15.47
N GLU A 443 16.52 -11.99 15.86
CA GLU A 443 17.79 -11.35 16.21
C GLU A 443 18.77 -11.34 15.03
N LYS A 444 19.13 -10.14 14.57
CA LYS A 444 20.17 -9.91 13.57
C LYS A 444 21.54 -9.78 14.26
N ASN A 445 22.54 -10.53 13.80
CA ASN A 445 23.87 -10.57 14.43
C ASN A 445 24.99 -10.67 13.39
N PRO A 446 25.13 -9.68 12.48
CA PRO A 446 26.25 -9.68 11.54
C PRO A 446 27.59 -9.47 12.28
N THR A 447 28.67 -9.98 11.69
CA THR A 447 30.03 -9.80 12.23
C THR A 447 30.98 -9.17 11.21
N PRO A 448 32.01 -8.42 11.65
CA PRO A 448 33.06 -7.98 10.73
C PRO A 448 33.70 -9.19 9.99
N GLY A 449 33.81 -9.08 8.68
CA GLY A 449 34.22 -10.15 7.77
C GLY A 449 33.06 -10.89 7.09
N ASP A 450 31.81 -10.67 7.49
CA ASP A 450 30.66 -11.22 6.77
C ASP A 450 30.63 -10.68 5.33
N THR A 451 30.38 -11.58 4.38
CA THR A 451 30.21 -11.24 2.96
C THR A 451 28.78 -10.76 2.75
N VAL A 452 28.62 -9.62 2.09
CA VAL A 452 27.33 -8.99 1.85
C VAL A 452 26.96 -9.15 0.37
N TYR A 453 25.84 -9.83 0.14
CA TYR A 453 25.27 -10.10 -1.17
C TYR A 453 24.12 -9.15 -1.47
N MET A 454 24.09 -8.65 -2.70
CA MET A 454 22.85 -8.16 -3.30
C MET A 454 22.16 -9.35 -3.98
N VAL A 455 20.90 -9.58 -3.63
CA VAL A 455 20.11 -10.73 -4.09
C VAL A 455 18.87 -10.24 -4.84
N GLY A 456 18.58 -10.83 -5.99
CA GLY A 456 17.36 -10.55 -6.76
C GLY A 456 17.62 -9.67 -8.00
N GLY A 457 16.86 -8.59 -8.14
CA GLY A 457 16.83 -7.73 -9.33
C GLY A 457 18.13 -6.95 -9.58
N ARG A 458 18.33 -6.50 -10.83
CA ARG A 458 19.50 -5.69 -11.23
C ARG A 458 19.27 -4.20 -11.04
N VAL A 459 20.35 -3.45 -10.84
CA VAL A 459 20.32 -1.99 -10.68
C VAL A 459 20.17 -1.27 -12.02
N GLY A 460 19.17 -0.41 -12.15
CA GLY A 460 18.93 0.43 -13.32
C GLY A 460 18.85 1.92 -12.98
N SER A 461 18.55 2.73 -14.00
CA SER A 461 18.29 4.17 -13.86
C SER A 461 16.86 4.48 -13.39
N ASP A 462 16.13 3.48 -12.90
CA ASP A 462 14.74 3.56 -12.45
C ASP A 462 14.64 3.82 -10.94
N GLY A 463 13.79 4.78 -10.55
CA GLY A 463 13.61 5.26 -9.17
C GLY A 463 14.84 5.93 -8.57
N ILE A 464 15.62 6.63 -9.39
CA ILE A 464 16.59 7.59 -8.87
C ILE A 464 15.82 8.77 -8.27
N HIS A 465 16.24 9.22 -7.07
CA HIS A 465 15.60 10.29 -6.28
C HIS A 465 14.19 9.99 -5.78
N GLY A 466 13.79 8.71 -5.64
CA GLY A 466 12.46 8.34 -5.16
C GLY A 466 12.16 8.86 -3.74
N ALA A 467 13.06 8.66 -2.77
CA ALA A 467 12.87 9.13 -1.39
C ALA A 467 12.84 10.67 -1.27
N THR A 468 13.77 11.37 -1.93
CA THR A 468 13.78 12.84 -1.97
C THR A 468 12.55 13.40 -2.69
N PHE A 469 12.11 12.79 -3.79
CA PHE A 469 10.91 13.18 -4.52
C PHE A 469 9.63 12.95 -3.71
N SER A 470 9.52 11.85 -2.97
CA SER A 470 8.38 11.57 -2.08
C SER A 470 8.23 12.62 -0.97
N SER A 471 9.33 13.29 -0.62
CA SER A 471 9.40 14.36 0.38
C SER A 471 9.04 15.75 -0.18
N LEU A 472 8.73 15.86 -1.48
CA LEU A 472 8.35 17.10 -2.16
C LEU A 472 6.86 17.10 -2.56
N GLU A 473 6.31 18.30 -2.75
CA GLU A 473 4.96 18.47 -3.31
C GLU A 473 4.92 18.08 -4.79
N LEU A 474 3.81 17.47 -5.22
CA LEU A 474 3.60 17.14 -6.64
C LEU A 474 3.33 18.41 -7.46
N THR A 475 4.12 18.60 -8.52
CA THR A 475 3.99 19.73 -9.45
C THR A 475 4.12 19.29 -10.92
N ASP A 476 3.81 20.18 -11.85
CA ASP A 476 3.87 19.93 -13.30
C ASP A 476 5.30 19.64 -13.82
N GLU A 477 6.34 19.90 -13.02
CA GLU A 477 7.76 19.69 -13.38
C GLU A 477 8.34 18.37 -12.81
N SER A 478 7.50 17.51 -12.24
CA SER A 478 7.93 16.27 -11.57
C SER A 478 8.62 15.28 -12.53
N PRO A 479 9.83 14.78 -12.22
CA PRO A 479 10.62 13.94 -13.14
C PRO A 479 10.04 12.54 -13.33
N SER A 480 10.10 12.04 -14.57
CA SER A 480 9.57 10.72 -14.97
C SER A 480 10.39 9.52 -14.48
N SER A 481 11.59 9.74 -13.93
CA SER A 481 12.50 8.71 -13.43
C SER A 481 12.01 8.02 -12.15
N ALA A 482 11.02 8.59 -11.45
CA ALA A 482 10.47 8.04 -10.21
C ALA A 482 9.54 6.83 -10.41
N VAL A 483 9.16 6.50 -11.65
CA VAL A 483 8.22 5.41 -11.94
C VAL A 483 8.94 4.09 -12.18
N GLN A 484 8.51 3.06 -11.48
CA GLN A 484 9.10 1.73 -11.50
C GLN A 484 8.04 0.65 -11.78
N ILE A 485 8.50 -0.47 -12.35
CA ILE A 485 7.70 -1.66 -12.58
C ILE A 485 8.38 -2.77 -11.77
N GLY A 486 7.71 -3.21 -10.69
CA GLY A 486 8.10 -4.39 -9.94
C GLY A 486 7.91 -5.69 -10.71
N ASP A 487 8.57 -6.74 -10.26
CA ASP A 487 8.63 -8.09 -10.83
C ASP A 487 8.30 -9.14 -9.74
N PRO A 488 7.01 -9.46 -9.56
CA PRO A 488 6.56 -10.40 -8.53
C PRO A 488 7.17 -11.81 -8.66
N ILE A 489 7.53 -12.24 -9.88
CA ILE A 489 8.09 -13.57 -10.11
C ILE A 489 9.53 -13.64 -9.57
N THR A 490 10.34 -12.62 -9.87
CA THR A 490 11.69 -12.50 -9.28
C THR A 490 11.61 -12.44 -7.75
N GLN A 491 10.67 -11.66 -7.20
CA GLN A 491 10.43 -11.64 -5.75
C GLN A 491 10.07 -13.02 -5.20
N LYS A 492 9.22 -13.79 -5.89
CA LYS A 492 8.81 -15.12 -5.46
C LYS A 492 9.99 -16.10 -5.42
N LYS A 493 10.81 -16.16 -6.48
CA LYS A 493 12.02 -17.00 -6.52
C LYS A 493 12.98 -16.63 -5.37
N MET A 494 13.21 -15.33 -5.19
CA MET A 494 14.06 -14.80 -4.12
C MET A 494 13.52 -15.12 -2.71
N MET A 495 12.21 -14.98 -2.50
CA MET A 495 11.56 -15.30 -1.22
C MET A 495 11.75 -16.76 -0.85
N ASP A 496 11.50 -17.69 -1.77
CA ASP A 496 11.64 -19.13 -1.49
C ASP A 496 13.09 -19.49 -1.14
N MET A 497 14.05 -18.92 -1.87
CA MET A 497 15.49 -19.08 -1.61
C MET A 497 15.90 -18.56 -0.23
N ILE A 498 15.47 -17.35 0.14
CA ILE A 498 15.84 -16.72 1.42
C ILE A 498 15.25 -17.51 2.60
N LEU A 499 14.01 -17.98 2.49
CA LEU A 499 13.38 -18.78 3.55
C LEU A 499 14.11 -20.11 3.76
N GLU A 500 14.56 -20.76 2.70
CA GLU A 500 15.39 -21.97 2.79
C GLU A 500 16.79 -21.67 3.36
N ALA A 501 17.40 -20.54 2.98
CA ALA A 501 18.69 -20.10 3.53
C ALA A 501 18.62 -19.80 5.04
N ARG A 502 17.52 -19.18 5.49
CA ARG A 502 17.21 -18.96 6.91
C ARG A 502 17.10 -20.28 7.65
N ASP A 503 16.31 -21.23 7.13
CA ASP A 503 16.08 -22.53 7.78
C ASP A 503 17.38 -23.36 7.85
N ALA A 504 18.25 -23.20 6.86
CA ALA A 504 19.62 -23.73 6.84
C ALA A 504 20.61 -22.96 7.72
N CYS A 505 20.16 -21.91 8.42
CA CYS A 505 20.95 -21.08 9.34
C CYS A 505 22.11 -20.31 8.69
N LEU A 506 22.03 -19.98 7.39
CA LEU A 506 23.12 -19.35 6.62
C LEU A 506 23.17 -17.83 6.75
N ILE A 507 22.04 -17.19 7.10
CA ILE A 507 21.90 -15.73 7.15
C ILE A 507 22.34 -15.22 8.53
N THR A 508 23.22 -14.21 8.56
CA THR A 508 23.61 -13.50 9.80
C THR A 508 22.83 -12.20 9.98
N CYS A 509 22.48 -11.55 8.87
CA CYS A 509 21.66 -10.35 8.81
C CYS A 509 21.04 -10.21 7.42
N ILE A 510 19.87 -9.58 7.31
CA ILE A 510 19.17 -9.34 6.05
C ILE A 510 18.36 -8.05 6.15
N THR A 511 18.20 -7.35 5.04
CA THR A 511 17.23 -6.25 4.90
C THR A 511 16.81 -6.09 3.43
N ASP A 512 15.76 -5.32 3.18
CA ASP A 512 15.31 -4.98 1.83
C ASP A 512 16.13 -3.85 1.22
N ASN A 513 16.08 -3.74 -0.11
CA ASN A 513 16.56 -2.56 -0.82
C ASN A 513 15.36 -1.70 -1.26
N GLY A 514 14.97 -0.76 -0.41
CA GLY A 514 13.95 0.24 -0.67
C GLY A 514 14.55 1.61 -1.00
N ALA A 515 14.04 2.63 -0.30
CA ALA A 515 14.48 4.02 -0.43
C ALA A 515 16.00 4.17 -0.17
N GLY A 516 16.70 4.89 -1.04
CA GLY A 516 18.16 5.04 -0.95
C GLY A 516 18.98 3.79 -1.33
N GLY A 517 18.35 2.68 -1.69
CA GLY A 517 19.01 1.54 -2.33
C GLY A 517 20.11 0.88 -1.49
N LEU A 518 21.31 0.73 -2.09
CA LEU A 518 22.47 0.12 -1.41
C LEU A 518 23.05 1.04 -0.34
N SER A 519 22.84 2.36 -0.45
CA SER A 519 23.32 3.31 0.57
C SER A 519 22.64 3.12 1.92
N SER A 520 21.31 2.97 1.93
CA SER A 520 20.53 2.75 3.16
C SER A 520 20.71 1.31 3.65
N SER A 521 20.37 0.31 2.84
CA SER A 521 20.43 -1.10 3.26
C SER A 521 21.79 -1.53 3.87
N ILE A 522 22.90 -1.30 3.16
CA ILE A 522 24.24 -1.66 3.67
C ILE A 522 24.67 -0.66 4.74
N GLY A 523 24.34 0.63 4.60
CA GLY A 523 24.74 1.68 5.54
C GLY A 523 24.11 1.54 6.93
N GLU A 524 22.84 1.15 7.02
CA GLU A 524 22.13 0.86 8.26
C GLU A 524 22.63 -0.46 8.87
N MET A 525 22.78 -1.51 8.06
CA MET A 525 23.34 -2.78 8.56
C MET A 525 24.80 -2.64 9.05
N ALA A 526 25.55 -1.67 8.52
CA ALA A 526 26.92 -1.38 8.96
C ALA A 526 26.98 -0.80 10.38
N GLU A 527 25.88 -0.30 10.96
CA GLU A 527 25.84 0.15 12.37
C GLU A 527 26.09 -1.00 13.35
N TYR A 528 25.67 -2.23 13.01
CA TYR A 528 25.89 -3.42 13.84
C TYR A 528 27.38 -3.79 13.95
N THR A 529 28.17 -3.52 12.91
CA THR A 529 29.58 -3.91 12.82
C THR A 529 30.55 -2.73 12.95
N ASN A 530 30.01 -1.52 12.85
CA ASN A 530 30.72 -0.24 12.78
C ASN A 530 31.62 -0.14 11.54
N GLY A 531 31.09 -0.42 10.35
CA GLY A 531 31.73 -0.12 9.08
C GLY A 531 31.44 -1.11 7.95
N CYS A 532 31.70 -0.69 6.72
CA CYS A 532 31.56 -1.54 5.53
C CYS A 532 32.47 -1.09 4.40
N GLU A 533 32.82 -2.01 3.50
CA GLU A 533 33.45 -1.71 2.22
C GLU A 533 32.58 -2.24 1.08
N ILE A 534 32.07 -1.34 0.23
CA ILE A 534 31.20 -1.64 -0.92
C ILE A 534 32.00 -1.49 -2.22
N ASP A 535 31.84 -2.41 -3.16
CA ASP A 535 32.38 -2.32 -4.52
C ASP A 535 31.26 -2.24 -5.56
N LEU A 536 30.97 -1.02 -6.01
CA LEU A 536 29.96 -0.74 -7.03
C LEU A 536 30.29 -1.35 -8.40
N GLY A 537 31.57 -1.68 -8.65
CA GLY A 537 31.99 -2.34 -9.90
C GLY A 537 31.52 -3.80 -10.00
N LYS A 538 31.05 -4.39 -8.90
CA LYS A 538 30.48 -5.74 -8.87
C LYS A 538 28.95 -5.76 -8.94
N VAL A 539 28.29 -4.62 -8.72
CA VAL A 539 26.83 -4.55 -8.68
C VAL A 539 26.26 -4.88 -10.06
N PRO A 540 25.35 -5.86 -10.20
CA PRO A 540 24.81 -6.23 -11.49
C PRO A 540 23.85 -5.14 -11.99
N LEU A 541 24.07 -4.66 -13.22
CA LEU A 541 23.35 -3.54 -13.81
C LEU A 541 22.36 -3.98 -14.90
N LYS A 542 21.22 -3.29 -15.01
CA LYS A 542 20.32 -3.37 -16.16
C LYS A 542 20.98 -2.73 -17.38
N GLN A 543 21.77 -1.68 -17.19
CA GLN A 543 22.47 -0.99 -18.28
C GLN A 543 23.83 -0.47 -17.82
N GLU A 544 24.81 -0.60 -18.71
CA GLU A 544 26.16 -0.10 -18.48
C GLU A 544 26.20 1.43 -18.50
N GLY A 545 27.13 1.99 -17.72
CA GLY A 545 27.44 3.42 -17.74
C GLY A 545 26.69 4.30 -16.74
N LEU A 546 25.91 3.71 -15.83
CA LEU A 546 25.42 4.43 -14.65
C LEU A 546 26.59 5.04 -13.86
N SER A 547 26.41 6.26 -13.38
CA SER A 547 27.35 6.92 -12.49
C SER A 547 27.38 6.23 -11.12
N SER A 548 28.45 6.46 -10.36
CA SER A 548 28.64 5.76 -9.08
C SER A 548 27.55 6.09 -8.06
N TRP A 549 27.05 7.33 -8.06
CA TRP A 549 25.97 7.71 -7.16
C TRP A 549 24.65 7.06 -7.58
N GLU A 550 24.34 7.00 -8.88
CA GLU A 550 23.14 6.31 -9.40
C GLU A 550 23.12 4.83 -9.00
N ILE A 551 24.25 4.12 -9.09
CA ILE A 551 24.31 2.70 -8.68
C ILE A 551 24.05 2.56 -7.18
N LEU A 552 24.64 3.45 -6.37
CA LEU A 552 24.57 3.39 -4.92
C LEU A 552 23.17 3.69 -4.38
N VAL A 553 22.49 4.71 -4.93
CA VAL A 553 21.19 5.18 -4.43
C VAL A 553 19.99 4.66 -5.20
N SER A 554 20.20 3.92 -6.30
CA SER A 554 19.11 3.38 -7.12
C SER A 554 18.15 2.56 -6.27
N GLU A 555 16.86 2.84 -6.44
CA GLU A 555 15.75 2.17 -5.75
C GLU A 555 15.13 1.08 -6.63
N SER A 556 15.82 0.57 -7.66
CA SER A 556 15.33 -0.54 -8.50
C SER A 556 14.74 -1.67 -7.65
N GLN A 557 13.65 -2.27 -8.13
CA GLN A 557 12.84 -3.17 -7.32
C GLN A 557 13.42 -4.61 -7.23
N GLU A 558 12.78 -5.42 -6.38
CA GLU A 558 13.08 -6.86 -6.16
C GLU A 558 14.49 -7.16 -5.66
N ARG A 559 15.06 -6.30 -4.83
CA ARG A 559 16.40 -6.48 -4.27
C ARG A 559 16.39 -6.64 -2.76
N MET A 560 17.26 -7.51 -2.26
CA MET A 560 17.55 -7.71 -0.84
C MET A 560 19.06 -7.65 -0.60
N THR A 561 19.46 -7.19 0.58
CA THR A 561 20.84 -7.23 1.06
C THR A 561 20.96 -8.32 2.12
N VAL A 562 21.83 -9.31 1.87
CA VAL A 562 21.99 -10.49 2.74
C VAL A 562 23.44 -10.62 3.19
N ALA A 563 23.67 -10.69 4.49
CA ALA A 563 24.98 -10.97 5.07
C ALA A 563 25.11 -12.46 5.41
N VAL A 564 26.24 -13.03 4.99
CA VAL A 564 26.57 -14.45 5.13
C VAL A 564 27.99 -14.58 5.66
N ALA A 565 28.19 -15.46 6.64
CA ALA A 565 29.52 -15.73 7.16
C ALA A 565 30.41 -16.37 6.07
N PRO A 566 31.72 -16.07 6.00
CA PRO A 566 32.59 -16.59 4.93
C PRO A 566 32.65 -18.11 4.77
N LYS A 567 32.35 -18.85 5.83
CA LYS A 567 32.31 -20.32 5.83
C LYS A 567 31.05 -20.89 5.14
N ASP A 568 30.00 -20.08 5.01
CA ASP A 568 28.66 -20.48 4.58
C ASP A 568 28.33 -19.98 3.16
N THR A 569 29.21 -19.18 2.55
CA THR A 569 29.02 -18.56 1.22
C THR A 569 28.82 -19.58 0.10
N GLU A 570 29.61 -20.66 0.06
CA GLU A 570 29.47 -21.72 -0.95
C GLU A 570 28.08 -22.38 -0.89
N ALA A 571 27.57 -22.62 0.32
CA ALA A 571 26.23 -23.19 0.51
C ALA A 571 25.12 -22.21 0.10
N PHE A 572 25.30 -20.93 0.41
CA PHE A 572 24.36 -19.88 0.03
C PHE A 572 24.30 -19.67 -1.50
N GLU A 573 25.44 -19.64 -2.18
CA GLU A 573 25.53 -19.50 -3.64
C GLU A 573 24.97 -20.72 -4.39
N ALA A 574 25.19 -21.93 -3.84
CA ALA A 574 24.59 -23.14 -4.38
C ALA A 574 23.05 -23.10 -4.30
N LEU A 575 22.52 -22.56 -3.21
CA LEU A 575 21.08 -22.38 -3.04
C LEU A 575 20.52 -21.30 -3.99
N ALA A 576 21.23 -20.19 -4.17
CA ALA A 576 20.87 -19.15 -5.13
C ALA A 576 20.78 -19.71 -6.55
N THR A 577 21.76 -20.54 -6.94
CA THR A 577 21.77 -21.24 -8.24
C THR A 577 20.59 -22.19 -8.40
N LEU A 578 20.25 -22.96 -7.34
CA LEU A 578 19.13 -23.90 -7.37
C LEU A 578 17.78 -23.21 -7.62
N HIS A 579 17.59 -22.04 -7.03
CA HIS A 579 16.36 -21.25 -7.13
C HIS A 579 16.37 -20.25 -8.30
N GLU A 580 17.41 -20.25 -9.14
CA GLU A 580 17.58 -19.31 -10.25
C GLU A 580 17.56 -17.83 -9.79
N VAL A 581 18.16 -17.54 -8.64
CA VAL A 581 18.24 -16.20 -8.05
C VAL A 581 19.65 -15.65 -8.23
N GLU A 582 19.78 -14.45 -8.78
CA GLU A 582 21.07 -13.75 -8.89
C GLU A 582 21.50 -13.25 -7.51
N ALA A 583 22.59 -13.80 -6.97
CA ALA A 583 23.19 -13.40 -5.70
C ALA A 583 24.64 -12.97 -5.95
N THR A 584 24.93 -11.68 -5.79
CA THR A 584 26.24 -11.12 -6.14
C THR A 584 26.92 -10.55 -4.89
N PRO A 585 28.15 -10.96 -4.55
CA PRO A 585 28.89 -10.39 -3.42
C PRO A 585 29.36 -8.97 -3.78
N VAL A 586 28.77 -7.97 -3.13
CA VAL A 586 29.00 -6.54 -3.44
C VAL A 586 29.73 -5.80 -2.33
N ALA A 587 29.76 -6.34 -1.11
CA ALA A 587 30.40 -5.68 0.02
C ALA A 587 30.92 -6.68 1.08
N GLU A 588 31.72 -6.16 2.02
CA GLU A 588 32.16 -6.86 3.24
C GLU A 588 31.89 -5.94 4.45
N PHE A 589 31.37 -6.49 5.55
CA PHE A 589 31.28 -5.73 6.79
C PHE A 589 32.64 -5.59 7.47
N THR A 590 32.92 -4.42 8.01
CA THR A 590 34.18 -4.10 8.69
C THR A 590 33.88 -3.49 10.06
N ASN A 591 34.93 -3.22 10.83
CA ASN A 591 34.82 -2.44 12.07
C ASN A 591 35.66 -1.16 12.00
N SER A 592 35.80 -0.61 10.79
CA SER A 592 36.68 0.52 10.49
C SER A 592 36.17 1.86 11.03
N GLY A 593 34.88 1.96 11.33
CA GLY A 593 34.17 3.21 11.64
C GLY A 593 33.65 3.95 10.41
N TYR A 594 33.84 3.40 9.20
CA TYR A 594 33.56 4.09 7.94
C TYR A 594 32.63 3.32 7.01
N PHE A 595 31.77 4.08 6.34
CA PHE A 595 31.06 3.73 5.13
C PHE A 595 31.99 3.99 3.94
N HIS A 596 32.71 2.95 3.49
CA HIS A 596 33.68 3.05 2.40
C HIS A 596 33.08 2.49 1.10
N VAL A 597 32.85 3.36 0.12
CA VAL A 597 32.35 2.95 -1.20
C VAL A 597 33.45 3.09 -2.25
N LYS A 598 33.68 2.02 -2.98
CA LYS A 598 34.60 1.94 -4.12
C LYS A 598 33.83 1.64 -5.41
N HIS A 599 34.45 1.98 -6.53
CA HIS A 599 34.05 1.52 -7.86
C HIS A 599 35.28 0.84 -8.47
N GLY A 600 35.40 -0.47 -8.29
CA GLY A 600 36.66 -1.19 -8.49
C GLY A 600 37.71 -0.70 -7.49
N GLU A 601 38.83 -0.17 -7.99
CA GLU A 601 39.94 0.31 -7.14
C GLU A 601 39.77 1.78 -6.70
N GLU A 602 38.85 2.53 -7.30
CA GLU A 602 38.65 3.97 -7.02
C GLU A 602 37.72 4.17 -5.82
N THR A 603 38.17 4.89 -4.77
CA THR A 603 37.29 5.31 -3.66
C THR A 603 36.40 6.45 -4.12
N VAL A 604 35.08 6.25 -4.05
CA VAL A 604 34.08 7.22 -4.53
C VAL A 604 33.27 7.87 -3.39
N ALA A 605 33.19 7.23 -2.22
CA ALA A 605 32.66 7.83 -0.99
C ALA A 605 33.37 7.28 0.26
N TYR A 606 33.56 8.12 1.27
CA TYR A 606 34.21 7.76 2.53
C TYR A 606 33.69 8.61 3.70
N LEU A 607 32.63 8.11 4.36
CA LEU A 607 31.91 8.82 5.42
C LEU A 607 32.01 8.06 6.76
N PRO A 608 32.22 8.72 7.91
CA PRO A 608 32.05 8.09 9.20
C PRO A 608 30.60 7.61 9.40
N ILE A 609 30.40 6.39 9.90
CA ILE A 609 29.06 5.81 10.13
C ILE A 609 28.22 6.70 11.05
N GLU A 610 28.82 7.20 12.14
CA GLU A 610 28.17 8.13 13.07
C GLU A 610 27.68 9.41 12.39
N PHE A 611 28.46 10.00 11.48
CA PHE A 611 28.03 11.22 10.79
C PHE A 611 26.92 10.95 9.76
N LEU A 612 26.99 9.82 9.06
CA LEU A 612 25.96 9.41 8.10
C LEU A 612 24.58 9.33 8.78
N HIS A 613 24.51 8.78 10.00
CA HIS A 613 23.23 8.52 10.67
C HIS A 613 22.81 9.58 11.71
N ASP A 614 23.76 10.15 12.46
CA ASP A 614 23.48 11.07 13.58
C ASP A 614 23.94 12.51 13.30
N GLY A 615 24.45 12.80 12.09
CA GLY A 615 24.90 14.14 11.70
C GLY A 615 23.78 15.13 11.37
N VAL A 616 22.55 14.67 11.17
CA VAL A 616 21.40 15.51 10.79
C VAL A 616 20.94 16.40 11.95
N PRO A 617 20.83 17.73 11.76
CA PRO A 617 20.31 18.62 12.79
C PRO A 617 18.82 18.39 13.10
N GLN A 618 18.42 18.47 14.38
CA GLN A 618 17.01 18.35 14.77
C GLN A 618 16.21 19.59 14.31
N LEU A 619 15.03 19.34 13.73
CA LEU A 619 14.11 20.39 13.28
C LEU A 619 13.39 21.03 14.49
N GLU A 620 13.24 22.36 14.47
CA GLU A 620 12.45 23.12 15.45
C GLU A 620 11.20 23.68 14.76
N LEU A 621 10.00 23.37 15.30
CA LEU A 621 8.72 23.72 14.69
C LEU A 621 7.78 24.41 15.70
N GLU A 622 6.85 25.19 15.15
CA GLU A 622 5.82 25.93 15.89
C GLU A 622 4.44 25.41 15.49
N SER A 623 3.57 25.13 16.46
CA SER A 623 2.20 24.65 16.22
C SER A 623 1.19 25.42 17.06
N GLU A 624 0.01 25.69 16.47
CA GLU A 624 -1.07 26.43 17.13
C GLU A 624 -2.41 25.77 16.82
N TRP A 625 -3.08 25.25 17.85
CA TRP A 625 -4.42 24.68 17.73
C TRP A 625 -5.48 25.78 17.93
N ILE A 626 -6.30 25.95 16.91
CA ILE A 626 -7.53 26.75 16.93
C ILE A 626 -8.65 25.83 16.46
N PRO A 627 -9.63 25.47 17.32
CA PRO A 627 -10.70 24.56 16.93
C PRO A 627 -11.39 25.00 15.63
N PRO A 628 -11.53 24.11 14.63
CA PRO A 628 -12.23 24.44 13.39
C PRO A 628 -13.71 24.72 13.68
N VAL A 629 -14.29 25.68 12.97
CA VAL A 629 -15.70 26.04 13.09
C VAL A 629 -16.45 25.51 11.89
N GLN A 630 -17.27 24.49 12.11
CA GLN A 630 -18.16 23.90 11.11
C GLN A 630 -19.63 24.24 11.41
N PRO A 631 -20.46 24.58 10.40
CA PRO A 631 -21.89 24.79 10.63
C PRO A 631 -22.56 23.53 11.18
N GLU A 632 -23.40 23.69 12.21
CA GLU A 632 -24.06 22.58 12.92
C GLU A 632 -24.94 21.74 11.97
N PHE A 633 -24.72 20.42 11.96
CA PHE A 633 -25.58 19.48 11.27
C PHE A 633 -26.93 19.37 12.00
N LYS A 634 -28.03 19.59 11.25
CA LYS A 634 -29.40 19.43 11.73
C LYS A 634 -30.16 18.54 10.76
N PRO A 635 -30.59 17.34 11.18
CA PRO A 635 -31.31 16.47 10.27
C PRO A 635 -32.63 17.13 9.83
N PRO A 636 -33.03 16.97 8.55
CA PRO A 636 -34.32 17.48 8.08
C PRO A 636 -35.48 16.90 8.90
N THR A 637 -36.48 17.72 9.22
CA THR A 637 -37.63 17.30 10.05
C THR A 637 -38.55 16.29 9.38
N SER A 638 -38.44 16.11 8.06
CA SER A 638 -39.25 15.18 7.27
C SER A 638 -38.34 14.52 6.24
N LEU A 639 -37.92 13.29 6.53
CA LEU A 639 -37.13 12.46 5.64
C LEU A 639 -37.71 11.05 5.66
N ASP A 640 -37.74 10.40 4.50
CA ASP A 640 -38.03 8.97 4.43
C ASP A 640 -36.75 8.19 4.75
N ASN A 641 -36.69 7.58 5.94
CA ASN A 641 -35.52 6.80 6.38
C ASN A 641 -35.31 5.54 5.55
N THR A 642 -36.35 4.98 4.93
CA THR A 642 -36.20 3.80 4.06
C THR A 642 -35.44 4.18 2.79
N THR A 643 -35.87 5.27 2.13
CA THR A 643 -35.14 5.83 0.99
C THR A 643 -33.73 6.26 1.40
N LEU A 644 -33.56 6.89 2.58
CA LEU A 644 -32.22 7.25 3.05
C LEU A 644 -31.33 6.01 3.24
N LEU A 645 -31.84 4.91 3.80
CA LEU A 645 -31.05 3.67 3.95
C LEU A 645 -30.60 3.10 2.61
N GLU A 646 -31.47 3.07 1.61
CA GLU A 646 -31.10 2.65 0.24
C GLU A 646 -30.02 3.56 -0.35
N GLU A 647 -30.14 4.88 -0.15
CA GLU A 647 -29.13 5.85 -0.60
C GLU A 647 -27.80 5.68 0.14
N MET A 648 -27.83 5.47 1.46
CA MET A 648 -26.63 5.26 2.28
C MET A 648 -25.90 3.98 1.88
N LEU A 649 -26.62 2.88 1.64
CA LEU A 649 -26.04 1.65 1.11
C LEU A 649 -25.43 1.83 -0.29
N ALA A 650 -25.92 2.78 -1.08
CA ALA A 650 -25.37 3.12 -2.39
C ALA A 650 -24.21 4.14 -2.32
N ARG A 651 -23.87 4.69 -1.14
CA ARG A 651 -22.72 5.60 -1.03
C ARG A 651 -21.42 4.83 -1.21
N PRO A 652 -20.44 5.33 -1.99
CA PRO A 652 -19.17 4.63 -2.23
C PRO A 652 -18.43 4.13 -0.98
N ASN A 653 -18.49 4.86 0.14
CA ASN A 653 -17.85 4.44 1.38
C ASN A 653 -18.51 3.19 1.98
N ILE A 654 -19.83 3.02 1.85
CA ILE A 654 -20.60 1.89 2.41
C ILE A 654 -20.84 0.77 1.38
N ALA A 655 -21.07 1.13 0.11
CA ALA A 655 -21.43 0.21 -0.96
C ALA A 655 -20.44 -0.96 -1.11
N SER A 656 -20.92 -2.08 -1.63
CA SER A 656 -20.14 -3.29 -1.82
C SER A 656 -18.88 -3.04 -2.65
N LYS A 657 -17.74 -3.49 -2.15
CA LYS A 657 -16.45 -3.48 -2.87
C LYS A 657 -16.21 -4.77 -3.66
N GLU A 658 -17.20 -5.66 -3.75
CA GLU A 658 -17.10 -7.03 -4.25
C GLU A 658 -16.44 -7.14 -5.64
N THR A 659 -16.86 -6.30 -6.58
CA THR A 659 -16.35 -6.32 -7.95
C THR A 659 -14.84 -6.10 -8.04
N TRP A 660 -14.27 -5.35 -7.09
CA TRP A 660 -12.84 -5.08 -6.99
C TRP A 660 -12.13 -6.17 -6.21
N VAL A 661 -12.61 -6.44 -5.00
CA VAL A 661 -11.95 -7.31 -4.02
C VAL A 661 -11.87 -8.76 -4.52
N ARG A 662 -12.89 -9.27 -5.24
CA ARG A 662 -12.88 -10.64 -5.79
C ARG A 662 -11.79 -10.93 -6.82
N GLN A 663 -11.09 -9.91 -7.29
CA GLN A 663 -10.00 -10.07 -8.26
C GLN A 663 -8.66 -10.37 -7.58
N TYR A 664 -8.58 -10.17 -6.26
CA TYR A 664 -7.46 -10.64 -5.45
C TYR A 664 -7.60 -12.13 -5.16
N ASP A 665 -6.46 -12.80 -5.01
CA ASP A 665 -6.43 -14.13 -4.43
C ASP A 665 -6.68 -14.03 -2.90
N HIS A 666 -7.53 -14.90 -2.38
CA HIS A 666 -7.85 -15.00 -0.95
C HIS A 666 -7.61 -16.41 -0.39
N GLU A 667 -7.11 -17.34 -1.20
CA GLU A 667 -7.10 -18.79 -0.92
C GLU A 667 -5.74 -19.46 -1.08
N VAL A 668 -4.78 -18.83 -1.75
CA VAL A 668 -3.42 -19.36 -1.91
C VAL A 668 -2.82 -19.67 -0.54
N MET A 669 -2.02 -20.74 -0.48
CA MET A 669 -1.56 -21.40 0.74
C MET A 669 -2.65 -22.08 1.61
N ALA A 670 -3.93 -21.95 1.29
CA ALA A 670 -5.06 -22.59 2.00
C ALA A 670 -5.14 -22.27 3.51
N GLN A 671 -4.91 -21.00 3.88
CA GLN A 671 -4.85 -20.55 5.29
C GLN A 671 -6.05 -19.69 5.72
N THR A 672 -6.79 -19.08 4.80
CA THR A 672 -7.85 -18.10 5.12
C THR A 672 -9.13 -18.77 5.65
N ALA A 673 -9.46 -18.54 6.92
CA ALA A 673 -10.65 -19.03 7.59
C ALA A 673 -11.86 -18.08 7.43
N VAL A 674 -11.64 -16.76 7.55
CA VAL A 674 -12.63 -15.71 7.25
C VAL A 674 -12.12 -14.87 6.11
N LYS A 675 -12.92 -14.78 5.04
CA LYS A 675 -12.62 -14.03 3.81
C LYS A 675 -13.32 -12.67 3.85
N PRO A 676 -12.92 -11.72 2.97
CA PRO A 676 -13.53 -10.39 2.93
C PRO A 676 -15.06 -10.39 2.73
N PHE A 677 -15.60 -11.42 2.06
CA PHE A 677 -17.06 -11.61 1.96
C PHE A 677 -17.53 -12.90 2.61
N VAL A 678 -18.57 -12.76 3.42
CA VAL A 678 -19.21 -13.81 4.22
C VAL A 678 -20.69 -13.94 3.82
N GLY A 679 -21.46 -14.73 4.57
CA GLY A 679 -22.88 -14.90 4.28
C GLY A 679 -23.20 -16.03 3.32
N LYS A 680 -24.51 -16.20 3.09
CA LYS A 680 -25.09 -17.32 2.36
C LYS A 680 -24.63 -17.37 0.90
N GLU A 681 -24.64 -16.21 0.25
CA GLU A 681 -24.18 -16.04 -1.14
C GLU A 681 -22.71 -15.57 -1.20
N ARG A 682 -22.01 -15.53 -0.05
CA ARG A 682 -20.63 -15.04 0.09
C ARG A 682 -20.44 -13.62 -0.42
N ASP A 683 -21.40 -12.76 -0.16
CA ASP A 683 -21.43 -11.37 -0.60
C ASP A 683 -21.88 -10.41 0.51
N GLY A 684 -21.96 -10.82 1.77
CA GLY A 684 -22.04 -9.87 2.89
C GLY A 684 -20.63 -9.42 3.31
N PRO A 685 -20.47 -8.22 3.89
CA PRO A 685 -19.16 -7.72 4.33
C PRO A 685 -18.63 -8.55 5.51
N GLY A 686 -17.33 -8.81 5.57
CA GLY A 686 -16.67 -9.34 6.77
C GLY A 686 -15.91 -8.25 7.52
N ASP A 687 -16.00 -8.23 8.85
CA ASP A 687 -15.36 -7.20 9.69
C ASP A 687 -13.82 -7.30 9.72
N ALA A 688 -13.28 -8.52 9.69
CA ALA A 688 -11.84 -8.77 9.79
C ALA A 688 -11.40 -10.03 9.03
N GLY A 689 -10.14 -10.06 8.62
CA GLY A 689 -9.48 -11.27 8.11
C GLY A 689 -9.09 -12.21 9.24
N LEU A 690 -9.25 -13.52 9.04
CA LEU A 690 -8.80 -14.55 9.98
C LEU A 690 -8.08 -15.66 9.22
N ILE A 691 -6.83 -15.90 9.56
CA ILE A 691 -5.98 -16.93 8.92
C ILE A 691 -5.51 -17.96 9.93
N ALA A 692 -5.45 -19.24 9.54
CA ALA A 692 -4.85 -20.35 10.29
C ALA A 692 -3.60 -20.82 9.52
N PRO A 693 -2.42 -20.22 9.79
CA PRO A 693 -1.26 -20.38 8.91
C PRO A 693 -0.50 -21.69 9.09
N ILE A 694 -0.75 -22.42 10.19
CA ILE A 694 -0.14 -23.73 10.48
C ILE A 694 -1.12 -24.83 10.11
N HIS A 695 -0.79 -25.62 9.09
CA HIS A 695 -1.67 -26.68 8.60
C HIS A 695 -1.99 -27.72 9.67
N GLY A 696 -3.29 -27.91 9.94
CA GLY A 696 -3.80 -28.86 10.93
C GLY A 696 -3.92 -28.28 12.35
N ASP A 697 -3.42 -27.08 12.59
CA ASP A 697 -3.59 -26.34 13.84
C ASP A 697 -4.73 -25.32 13.69
N PRO A 698 -5.75 -25.31 14.58
CA PRO A 698 -6.82 -24.33 14.52
C PRO A 698 -6.46 -22.95 15.07
N GLN A 699 -5.27 -22.74 15.66
CA GLN A 699 -4.85 -21.41 16.12
C GLN A 699 -4.76 -20.45 14.93
N GLY A 700 -5.27 -19.24 15.08
CA GLY A 700 -5.33 -18.24 14.02
C GLY A 700 -4.72 -16.88 14.36
N ILE A 701 -4.59 -16.07 13.33
CA ILE A 701 -4.18 -14.67 13.38
C ILE A 701 -5.33 -13.83 12.82
N VAL A 702 -5.82 -12.89 13.62
CA VAL A 702 -6.80 -11.87 13.21
C VAL A 702 -6.05 -10.72 12.58
N VAL A 703 -6.59 -10.16 11.49
CA VAL A 703 -6.10 -8.94 10.85
C VAL A 703 -7.27 -8.00 10.59
N SER A 704 -7.20 -6.77 11.06
CA SER A 704 -8.23 -5.75 10.89
C SER A 704 -7.62 -4.36 10.68
N CYS A 705 -8.46 -3.41 10.29
CA CYS A 705 -8.09 -2.01 10.16
C CYS A 705 -9.25 -1.09 10.55
N GLY A 706 -8.93 0.19 10.77
CA GLY A 706 -9.90 1.27 10.92
C GLY A 706 -9.36 2.59 10.37
N ILE A 707 -10.25 3.42 9.81
CA ILE A 707 -9.89 4.67 9.11
C ILE A 707 -11.10 5.63 9.01
N ALA A 708 -11.05 6.78 9.69
CA ALA A 708 -12.18 7.72 9.78
C ALA A 708 -11.79 9.19 9.45
N PRO A 709 -11.26 9.49 8.25
CA PRO A 709 -10.60 10.78 7.96
C PRO A 709 -11.52 11.99 8.07
N ARG A 710 -12.83 11.84 7.81
CA ARG A 710 -13.80 12.93 7.87
C ARG A 710 -13.93 13.55 9.26
N TYR A 711 -13.68 12.79 10.32
CA TYR A 711 -13.72 13.32 11.69
C TYR A 711 -12.63 14.37 11.94
N SER A 712 -11.55 14.38 11.15
CA SER A 712 -10.48 15.38 11.23
C SER A 712 -10.93 16.81 10.87
N ASP A 713 -12.06 16.95 10.16
CA ASP A 713 -12.68 18.25 9.85
C ASP A 713 -13.26 18.94 11.09
N ILE A 714 -13.43 18.20 12.19
CA ILE A 714 -13.85 18.69 13.51
C ILE A 714 -12.72 18.52 14.53
N ASP A 715 -12.15 17.31 14.67
CA ASP A 715 -11.09 17.02 15.64
C ASP A 715 -10.25 15.81 15.19
N ALA A 716 -8.96 16.05 14.91
CA ALA A 716 -8.03 14.99 14.50
C ALA A 716 -7.77 13.94 15.59
N GLY A 717 -7.95 14.27 16.87
CA GLY A 717 -7.96 13.29 17.96
C GLY A 717 -9.16 12.36 17.85
N ALA A 718 -10.37 12.90 17.63
CA ALA A 718 -11.57 12.07 17.43
C ALA A 718 -11.43 11.11 16.24
N MET A 719 -10.80 11.56 15.15
CA MET A 719 -10.41 10.70 14.01
C MET A 719 -9.50 9.53 14.44
N VAL A 720 -8.48 9.78 15.27
CA VAL A 720 -7.60 8.73 15.78
C VAL A 720 -8.33 7.76 16.70
N ALA A 721 -9.16 8.26 17.63
CA ALA A 721 -9.92 7.41 18.53
C ALA A 721 -10.87 6.47 17.76
N ALA A 722 -11.54 6.99 16.73
CA ALA A 722 -12.40 6.21 15.86
C ALA A 722 -11.64 5.14 15.08
N ALA A 723 -10.52 5.49 14.45
CA ALA A 723 -9.72 4.54 13.68
C ALA A 723 -9.18 3.37 14.55
N ILE A 724 -8.71 3.65 15.76
CA ILE A 724 -8.24 2.60 16.68
C ILE A 724 -9.41 1.75 17.20
N ASP A 725 -10.51 2.40 17.60
CA ASP A 725 -11.69 1.68 18.09
C ASP A 725 -12.25 0.75 17.03
N GLU A 726 -12.43 1.22 15.79
CA GLU A 726 -12.92 0.44 14.66
C GLU A 726 -12.01 -0.77 14.38
N ALA A 727 -10.68 -0.58 14.32
CA ALA A 727 -9.75 -1.69 14.12
C ALA A 727 -9.87 -2.77 15.21
N VAL A 728 -9.97 -2.36 16.48
CA VAL A 728 -10.14 -3.30 17.61
C VAL A 728 -11.52 -3.95 17.58
N ARG A 729 -12.57 -3.18 17.28
CA ARG A 729 -13.94 -3.65 17.23
C ARG A 729 -14.15 -4.68 16.12
N ASN A 730 -13.58 -4.46 14.95
CA ASN A 730 -13.55 -5.43 13.85
C ASN A 730 -12.86 -6.74 14.27
N ALA A 731 -11.75 -6.65 15.00
CA ALA A 731 -11.06 -7.82 15.53
C ALA A 731 -11.89 -8.53 16.62
N VAL A 732 -12.64 -7.79 17.45
CA VAL A 732 -13.57 -8.36 18.44
C VAL A 732 -14.69 -9.13 17.75
N CYS A 733 -15.25 -8.64 16.63
CA CYS A 733 -16.30 -9.31 15.88
C CYS A 733 -15.91 -10.71 15.38
N VAL A 734 -14.61 -10.98 15.21
CA VAL A 734 -14.09 -12.31 14.85
C VAL A 734 -13.48 -13.08 16.03
N GLY A 735 -13.46 -12.51 17.24
CA GLY A 735 -13.01 -13.20 18.45
C GLY A 735 -11.51 -13.11 18.75
N VAL A 736 -10.87 -11.97 18.50
CA VAL A 736 -9.44 -11.74 18.83
C VAL A 736 -9.13 -11.89 20.32
N ASP A 737 -7.99 -12.46 20.67
CA ASP A 737 -7.45 -12.45 22.02
C ASP A 737 -7.01 -11.02 22.39
N ILE A 738 -7.85 -10.33 23.16
CA ILE A 738 -7.67 -8.92 23.54
C ILE A 738 -6.38 -8.69 24.32
N ASP A 739 -5.87 -9.70 25.03
CA ASP A 739 -4.65 -9.56 25.81
C ASP A 739 -3.38 -9.90 24.98
N LYS A 740 -3.56 -10.20 23.67
CA LYS A 740 -2.48 -10.52 22.72
C LYS A 740 -2.76 -10.00 21.31
N MET A 741 -2.73 -8.67 21.18
CA MET A 741 -2.87 -7.92 19.94
C MET A 741 -1.84 -6.78 19.86
N ALA A 742 -1.46 -6.41 18.65
CA ALA A 742 -0.52 -5.31 18.37
C ALA A 742 -1.04 -4.47 17.19
N GLY A 743 -0.68 -3.19 17.20
CA GLY A 743 -1.15 -2.21 16.24
C GLY A 743 -0.05 -1.59 15.38
N LEU A 744 -0.47 -0.97 14.28
CA LEU A 744 0.35 -0.13 13.42
C LEU A 744 -0.30 1.22 13.19
N ASP A 745 0.48 2.28 13.32
CA ASP A 745 0.07 3.67 13.12
C ASP A 745 0.63 4.23 11.81
N ASN A 746 -0.23 4.37 10.79
CA ASN A 746 0.15 4.87 9.47
C ASN A 746 -0.47 6.25 9.21
N PHE A 747 0.33 7.31 9.35
CA PHE A 747 -0.10 8.69 9.19
C PHE A 747 0.09 9.19 7.74
N CYS A 748 -0.97 9.71 7.13
CA CYS A 748 -0.86 10.53 5.92
C CYS A 748 -1.37 11.94 6.22
N TRP A 749 -0.47 12.92 6.11
CA TRP A 749 -0.76 14.29 6.51
C TRP A 749 -0.54 15.29 5.37
N PRO A 750 -1.37 16.34 5.26
CA PRO A 750 -0.99 17.52 4.47
C PRO A 750 0.22 18.20 5.10
N ASP A 751 0.94 19.03 4.34
CA ASP A 751 2.17 19.68 4.78
C ASP A 751 1.97 20.43 6.11
N PRO A 752 2.62 19.98 7.22
CA PRO A 752 2.48 20.60 8.52
C PRO A 752 3.50 21.72 8.77
N ILE A 753 4.31 22.11 7.78
CA ILE A 753 5.35 23.12 7.94
C ILE A 753 4.85 24.47 7.42
N GLU A 754 4.82 25.48 8.30
CA GLU A 754 4.47 26.86 7.91
C GLU A 754 5.49 27.42 6.91
N SER A 755 4.99 27.91 5.77
CA SER A 755 5.80 28.56 4.74
C SER A 755 4.95 29.50 3.90
N GLU A 756 5.55 30.25 2.96
CA GLU A 756 4.80 31.06 2.00
C GLU A 756 3.82 30.23 1.14
N LYS A 757 4.13 28.95 0.91
CA LYS A 757 3.28 28.01 0.16
C LYS A 757 2.22 27.32 1.04
N THR A 758 2.45 27.26 2.35
CA THR A 758 1.60 26.57 3.33
C THR A 758 1.39 27.47 4.55
N PRO A 759 0.61 28.57 4.43
CA PRO A 759 0.42 29.51 5.52
C PRO A 759 -0.37 28.92 6.70
N ASP A 760 -1.09 27.82 6.50
CA ASP A 760 -1.85 27.09 7.51
C ASP A 760 -1.07 25.94 8.17
N GLY A 761 0.24 25.84 7.94
CA GLY A 761 1.09 24.75 8.43
C GLY A 761 1.05 24.57 9.96
N LYS A 762 1.04 25.67 10.73
CA LYS A 762 0.94 25.61 12.20
C LYS A 762 -0.29 24.86 12.70
N PHE A 763 -1.43 25.07 12.03
CA PHE A 763 -2.69 24.41 12.37
C PHE A 763 -2.64 22.93 12.01
N LYS A 764 -2.11 22.59 10.82
CA LYS A 764 -1.92 21.20 10.38
C LYS A 764 -0.96 20.44 11.31
N LEU A 765 0.11 21.07 11.78
CA LEU A 765 0.99 20.49 12.79
C LEU A 765 0.28 20.32 14.14
N ALA A 766 -0.57 21.26 14.54
CA ALA A 766 -1.37 21.14 15.76
C ALA A 766 -2.38 19.99 15.70
N GLN A 767 -3.00 19.75 14.52
CA GLN A 767 -3.80 18.55 14.29
C GLN A 767 -2.96 17.28 14.50
N LEU A 768 -1.72 17.24 14.01
CA LEU A 768 -0.82 16.09 14.15
C LEU A 768 -0.45 15.83 15.62
N VAL A 769 -0.19 16.89 16.39
CA VAL A 769 0.04 16.81 17.84
C VAL A 769 -1.17 16.19 18.55
N ARG A 770 -2.39 16.66 18.26
CA ARG A 770 -3.62 16.13 18.86
C ARG A 770 -3.87 14.67 18.49
N ALA A 771 -3.63 14.30 17.23
CA ALA A 771 -3.73 12.92 16.76
C ALA A 771 -2.78 11.99 17.54
N ASN A 772 -1.51 12.37 17.69
CA ASN A 772 -0.52 11.57 18.44
C ASN A 772 -0.86 11.44 19.94
N ARG A 773 -1.38 12.50 20.56
CA ARG A 773 -1.83 12.44 21.96
C ARG A 773 -2.99 11.48 22.16
N GLU A 774 -3.94 11.48 21.22
CA GLU A 774 -5.06 10.57 21.29
C GLU A 774 -4.64 9.12 20.99
N LEU A 775 -3.68 8.92 20.07
CA LEU A 775 -3.07 7.61 19.83
C LEU A 775 -2.50 7.04 21.12
N GLU A 776 -1.66 7.82 21.83
CA GLU A 776 -1.12 7.40 23.13
C GLU A 776 -2.24 7.07 24.12
N ARG A 777 -3.24 7.94 24.25
CA ARG A 777 -4.33 7.77 25.23
C ARG A 777 -5.10 6.48 24.99
N ILE A 778 -5.52 6.22 23.75
CA ILE A 778 -6.31 5.03 23.42
C ILE A 778 -5.44 3.78 23.47
N CYS A 779 -4.23 3.78 22.90
CA CYS A 779 -3.35 2.62 22.92
C CYS A 779 -2.98 2.18 24.34
N ARG A 780 -2.71 3.13 25.25
CA ARG A 780 -2.47 2.81 26.67
C ARG A 780 -3.71 2.22 27.33
N ALA A 781 -4.88 2.80 27.10
CA ALA A 781 -6.13 2.31 27.67
C ALA A 781 -6.49 0.90 27.16
N TYR A 782 -6.26 0.64 25.88
CA TYR A 782 -6.50 -0.65 25.23
C TYR A 782 -5.38 -1.67 25.45
N ARG A 783 -4.26 -1.27 26.07
CA ARG A 783 -3.02 -2.08 26.19
C ARG A 783 -2.54 -2.60 24.84
N LEU A 784 -2.61 -1.73 23.84
CA LEU A 784 -2.37 -2.03 22.44
C LEU A 784 -1.06 -1.38 22.01
N PRO A 785 0.08 -2.12 22.05
CA PRO A 785 1.36 -1.58 21.63
C PRO A 785 1.39 -1.32 20.11
N CYS A 786 1.84 -0.13 19.72
CA CYS A 786 2.21 0.15 18.33
C CYS A 786 3.62 -0.43 18.11
N VAL A 787 3.71 -1.48 17.30
CA VAL A 787 4.97 -2.21 17.09
C VAL A 787 5.66 -1.84 15.78
N SER A 788 4.93 -1.21 14.87
CA SER A 788 5.41 -0.71 13.58
C SER A 788 4.51 0.45 13.14
N GLY A 789 4.94 1.26 12.19
CA GLY A 789 4.15 2.35 11.64
C GLY A 789 4.85 2.97 10.43
N LYS A 790 4.25 4.03 9.90
CA LYS A 790 4.85 4.88 8.87
C LYS A 790 4.20 6.25 8.88
N ASP A 791 4.93 7.25 8.44
CA ASP A 791 4.37 8.54 8.10
C ASP A 791 4.68 8.96 6.65
N SER A 792 3.67 9.57 6.02
CA SER A 792 3.76 10.25 4.75
C SER A 792 3.33 11.69 4.98
N MET A 793 4.30 12.59 4.93
CA MET A 793 4.09 14.04 5.02
C MET A 793 4.04 14.64 3.61
N LYS A 794 3.44 15.83 3.45
CA LYS A 794 3.29 16.52 2.14
C LYS A 794 2.26 15.89 1.20
N ASN A 795 1.11 15.50 1.72
CA ASN A 795 -0.01 15.04 0.91
C ASN A 795 -0.88 16.21 0.42
N ASP A 796 -0.28 17.01 -0.46
CA ASP A 796 -0.95 18.14 -1.09
C ASP A 796 -0.69 18.17 -2.60
N TYR A 797 -1.54 18.90 -3.31
CA TYR A 797 -1.36 19.20 -4.73
C TYR A 797 -1.56 20.68 -5.03
N GLY A 798 -0.70 21.22 -5.90
CA GLY A 798 -0.74 22.61 -6.33
C GLY A 798 -0.15 23.58 -5.31
N VAL A 799 -0.33 24.88 -5.58
CA VAL A 799 0.23 25.98 -4.77
C VAL A 799 -0.87 26.90 -4.25
N TRP A 800 -0.60 27.55 -3.12
CA TRP A 800 -1.51 28.54 -2.53
C TRP A 800 -1.87 29.66 -3.53
N PRO A 801 -3.14 30.12 -3.61
CA PRO A 801 -4.30 29.76 -2.78
C PRO A 801 -5.13 28.57 -3.30
N ASN A 802 -4.76 27.95 -4.42
CA ASN A 802 -5.52 26.87 -5.05
C ASN A 802 -5.01 25.47 -4.67
N LYS A 803 -4.36 25.37 -3.50
CA LYS A 803 -3.76 24.13 -2.99
C LYS A 803 -4.87 23.18 -2.52
N ILE A 804 -4.81 21.93 -2.95
CA ILE A 804 -5.70 20.86 -2.50
C ILE A 804 -4.94 20.05 -1.45
N SER A 805 -5.37 20.13 -0.19
CA SER A 805 -4.84 19.33 0.92
C SER A 805 -5.77 18.17 1.19
N ILE A 806 -5.21 16.96 1.37
CA ILE A 806 -6.01 15.84 1.89
C ILE A 806 -6.55 16.17 3.30
N PRO A 807 -7.67 15.58 3.74
CA PRO A 807 -7.97 15.54 5.16
C PRO A 807 -6.82 14.81 5.88
N PRO A 808 -6.39 15.28 7.07
CA PRO A 808 -5.56 14.47 7.93
C PRO A 808 -6.11 13.06 8.08
N THR A 809 -5.27 12.06 7.83
CA THR A 809 -5.70 10.66 7.74
C THR A 809 -4.73 9.79 8.53
N MET A 810 -5.26 8.91 9.37
CA MET A 810 -4.48 7.84 10.00
C MET A 810 -5.19 6.51 9.75
N LEU A 811 -4.45 5.57 9.18
CA LEU A 811 -4.85 4.17 9.10
C LEU A 811 -4.29 3.47 10.34
N PHE A 812 -5.17 2.86 11.14
CA PHE A 812 -4.74 1.96 12.20
C PHE A 812 -4.93 0.52 11.75
N SER A 813 -3.84 -0.24 11.62
CA SER A 813 -3.90 -1.67 11.32
C SER A 813 -3.66 -2.48 12.58
N LEU A 814 -4.30 -3.64 12.71
CA LEU A 814 -4.19 -4.50 13.88
C LEU A 814 -3.97 -5.95 13.46
N PHE A 815 -3.10 -6.64 14.18
CA PHE A 815 -3.00 -8.09 14.15
C PHE A 815 -3.00 -8.67 15.56
N GLY A 816 -3.63 -9.83 15.73
CA GLY A 816 -3.79 -10.43 17.05
C GLY A 816 -4.02 -11.93 17.02
N ASN A 817 -3.87 -12.57 18.18
CA ASN A 817 -4.04 -14.00 18.30
C ASN A 817 -5.53 -14.41 18.26
N HIS A 818 -5.83 -15.57 17.70
CA HIS A 818 -7.13 -16.25 17.82
C HIS A 818 -6.90 -17.68 18.27
N VAL A 819 -7.55 -18.10 19.36
CA VAL A 819 -7.29 -19.41 19.97
C VAL A 819 -7.72 -20.58 19.07
N ASP A 820 -8.88 -20.48 18.42
CA ASP A 820 -9.42 -21.54 17.55
C ASP A 820 -10.36 -20.98 16.48
N VAL A 821 -9.90 -20.89 15.22
CA VAL A 821 -10.65 -20.26 14.12
C VAL A 821 -12.04 -20.87 13.87
N ARG A 822 -12.31 -22.10 14.35
CA ARG A 822 -13.63 -22.74 14.21
C ARG A 822 -14.70 -22.10 15.09
N ASN A 823 -14.28 -21.30 16.07
CA ASN A 823 -15.14 -20.57 16.99
C ASN A 823 -15.32 -19.09 16.64
N THR A 824 -14.93 -18.65 15.44
CA THR A 824 -15.16 -17.26 15.00
C THR A 824 -16.66 -16.94 14.83
N ALA A 825 -16.99 -15.66 14.89
CA ALA A 825 -18.24 -15.11 14.38
C ALA A 825 -17.99 -14.41 13.01
N THR A 826 -19.08 -14.08 12.33
CA THR A 826 -19.09 -13.30 11.07
C THR A 826 -20.34 -12.43 11.04
N SER A 827 -20.32 -11.30 10.35
CA SER A 827 -21.41 -10.32 10.30
C SER A 827 -22.82 -10.88 10.04
N ASN A 828 -22.97 -11.84 9.13
CA ASN A 828 -24.30 -12.17 8.62
C ASN A 828 -25.21 -12.91 9.62
N PHE A 829 -26.51 -12.59 9.59
CA PHE A 829 -27.52 -13.38 10.30
C PHE A 829 -27.54 -14.82 9.79
N LYS A 830 -27.62 -15.78 10.73
CA LYS A 830 -27.46 -17.22 10.41
C LYS A 830 -28.80 -17.95 10.38
N LYS A 831 -29.70 -17.64 11.31
CA LYS A 831 -30.97 -18.35 11.43
C LYS A 831 -32.10 -17.47 11.97
N HIS A 832 -33.31 -17.75 11.50
CA HIS A 832 -34.55 -17.22 12.05
C HIS A 832 -34.67 -17.51 13.56
N GLY A 833 -35.19 -16.55 14.31
CA GLY A 833 -35.45 -16.67 15.74
C GLY A 833 -34.25 -16.34 16.63
N GLN A 834 -33.09 -15.98 16.06
CA GLN A 834 -31.98 -15.43 16.85
C GLN A 834 -32.37 -14.09 17.45
N ARG A 835 -32.04 -13.90 18.73
CA ARG A 835 -32.23 -12.64 19.44
C ARG A 835 -31.13 -11.67 19.05
N ILE A 836 -31.51 -10.45 18.70
CA ILE A 836 -30.56 -9.42 18.26
C ILE A 836 -30.30 -8.49 19.44
N TYR A 837 -29.03 -8.35 19.80
CA TYR A 837 -28.58 -7.43 20.83
C TYR A 837 -27.64 -6.37 20.23
N LEU A 838 -27.77 -5.14 20.71
CA LEU A 838 -26.74 -4.12 20.55
C LEU A 838 -25.86 -4.13 21.82
N VAL A 839 -24.55 -4.29 21.64
CA VAL A 839 -23.55 -4.05 22.67
C VAL A 839 -23.06 -2.61 22.50
N GLY A 840 -23.09 -1.79 23.56
CA GLY A 840 -22.79 -0.36 23.51
C GLY A 840 -24.03 0.53 23.43
N ASN A 841 -23.83 1.85 23.32
CA ASN A 841 -24.90 2.86 23.34
C ASN A 841 -24.81 3.82 22.15
N SER A 842 -25.95 4.26 21.62
CA SER A 842 -26.03 5.31 20.60
C SER A 842 -26.12 6.69 21.24
N LYS A 843 -25.19 7.59 20.92
CA LYS A 843 -25.17 8.97 21.40
C LYS A 843 -25.62 9.93 20.30
N ASN A 844 -25.84 11.20 20.66
CA ASN A 844 -26.04 12.26 19.65
C ASN A 844 -24.68 12.73 19.11
N GLU A 845 -24.03 11.87 18.33
CA GLU A 845 -22.73 12.07 17.71
C GLU A 845 -22.87 11.92 16.19
N LEU A 846 -23.42 12.95 15.54
CA LEU A 846 -23.68 13.00 14.09
C LEU A 846 -22.70 13.92 13.35
N GLY A 847 -21.83 14.65 14.07
CA GLY A 847 -20.84 15.54 13.48
C GLY A 847 -19.87 14.77 12.60
N ALA A 848 -19.68 15.25 11.37
CA ALA A 848 -18.85 14.64 10.33
C ALA A 848 -19.20 13.18 9.95
N SER A 849 -20.40 12.71 10.32
CA SER A 849 -20.87 11.36 9.95
C SER A 849 -21.14 11.22 8.46
N GLU A 850 -21.15 9.99 7.94
CA GLU A 850 -21.42 9.72 6.52
C GLU A 850 -22.80 10.26 6.11
N VAL A 851 -23.81 10.21 7.01
CA VAL A 851 -25.14 10.78 6.76
C VAL A 851 -25.11 12.31 6.71
N ALA A 852 -24.26 12.95 7.53
CA ALA A 852 -24.12 14.41 7.53
C ALA A 852 -23.50 14.90 6.22
N TYR A 853 -22.44 14.23 5.74
CA TYR A 853 -21.86 14.52 4.43
C TYR A 853 -22.86 14.25 3.30
N HIS A 854 -23.57 13.12 3.32
CA HIS A 854 -24.56 12.79 2.28
C HIS A 854 -25.64 13.86 2.12
N LEU A 855 -26.23 14.29 3.23
CA LEU A 855 -27.28 15.30 3.21
C LEU A 855 -26.72 16.67 2.84
N ASN A 856 -25.47 16.98 3.20
CA ASN A 856 -24.80 18.22 2.84
C ASN A 856 -24.49 18.28 1.33
N GLU A 857 -23.93 17.20 0.76
CA GLU A 857 -23.68 17.02 -0.68
C GLU A 857 -24.98 17.16 -1.50
N LYS A 858 -26.13 16.73 -0.94
CA LYS A 858 -27.46 16.91 -1.52
C LYS A 858 -28.09 18.29 -1.27
N ASN A 859 -27.38 19.20 -0.59
CA ASN A 859 -27.86 20.53 -0.20
C ASN A 859 -29.15 20.50 0.65
N LEU A 860 -29.31 19.48 1.49
CA LEU A 860 -30.46 19.32 2.40
C LEU A 860 -30.19 19.85 3.80
N VAL A 861 -28.93 20.14 4.14
CA VAL A 861 -28.47 20.69 5.42
C VAL A 861 -27.40 21.76 5.17
N GLU A 862 -27.10 22.57 6.19
CA GLU A 862 -26.16 23.70 6.08
C GLU A 862 -24.70 23.36 6.41
N GLY A 863 -24.43 22.21 7.02
CA GLY A 863 -23.07 21.77 7.32
C GLY A 863 -22.99 20.43 8.05
N ILE A 864 -21.76 20.09 8.44
CA ILE A 864 -21.37 18.79 9.01
C ILE A 864 -20.94 18.87 10.48
N GLY A 865 -21.02 20.04 11.11
CA GLY A 865 -20.59 20.28 12.48
C GLY A 865 -21.50 19.64 13.54
N GLY A 866 -21.11 19.76 14.80
CA GLY A 866 -21.81 19.14 15.93
C GLY A 866 -20.86 18.25 16.74
N ASN A 867 -21.41 17.28 17.47
CA ASN A 867 -20.61 16.34 18.23
C ASN A 867 -20.04 15.26 17.29
N VAL A 868 -18.72 15.26 17.11
CA VAL A 868 -17.99 14.14 16.50
C VAL A 868 -17.91 12.95 17.48
N PRO A 869 -17.95 11.69 17.02
CA PRO A 869 -17.79 10.53 17.91
C PRO A 869 -16.52 10.60 18.76
N ARG A 870 -16.63 10.31 20.06
CA ARG A 870 -15.49 10.27 20.99
C ARG A 870 -15.57 9.07 21.92
N LEU A 871 -14.40 8.66 22.43
CA LEU A 871 -14.27 7.55 23.38
C LEU A 871 -13.74 8.03 24.75
N PRO A 872 -14.58 8.61 25.61
CA PRO A 872 -14.14 9.18 26.89
C PRO A 872 -13.71 8.13 27.93
N GLU A 873 -14.27 6.91 27.87
CA GLU A 873 -14.00 5.82 28.82
C GLU A 873 -13.44 4.57 28.10
N PRO A 874 -12.25 4.66 27.47
CA PRO A 874 -11.71 3.55 26.69
C PRO A 874 -11.42 2.31 27.54
N GLU A 875 -10.99 2.43 28.79
CA GLU A 875 -10.72 1.27 29.65
C GLU A 875 -11.99 0.44 29.90
N ARG A 876 -13.14 1.11 30.10
CA ARG A 876 -14.44 0.45 30.22
C ARG A 876 -14.82 -0.26 28.93
N GLN A 877 -14.57 0.39 27.78
CA GLN A 877 -14.87 -0.20 26.48
C GLN A 877 -14.02 -1.46 26.22
N LEU A 878 -12.73 -1.45 26.57
CA LEU A 878 -11.86 -2.62 26.47
C LEU A 878 -12.39 -3.81 27.29
N ASP A 879 -12.90 -3.56 28.51
CA ASP A 879 -13.47 -4.62 29.34
C ASP A 879 -14.72 -5.25 28.70
N ILE A 880 -15.55 -4.46 28.02
CA ILE A 880 -16.70 -4.94 27.25
C ILE A 880 -16.21 -5.79 26.06
N TYR A 881 -15.22 -5.30 25.31
CA TYR A 881 -14.61 -6.05 24.20
C TYR A 881 -13.97 -7.36 24.63
N ARG A 882 -13.27 -7.38 25.77
CA ARG A 882 -12.70 -8.61 26.36
C ARG A 882 -13.78 -9.64 26.67
N ARG A 883 -14.92 -9.21 27.22
CA ARG A 883 -16.05 -10.10 27.52
C ARG A 883 -16.69 -10.65 26.24
N LEU A 884 -16.96 -9.78 25.27
CA LEU A 884 -17.60 -10.19 24.02
C LEU A 884 -16.69 -11.13 23.21
N SER A 885 -15.42 -10.77 23.03
CA SER A 885 -14.48 -11.60 22.30
C SER A 885 -14.33 -12.99 22.92
N LYS A 886 -14.17 -13.07 24.24
CA LYS A 886 -14.15 -14.36 24.97
C LYS A 886 -15.44 -15.15 24.78
N THR A 887 -16.58 -14.48 24.69
CA THR A 887 -17.89 -15.11 24.45
C THR A 887 -17.98 -15.72 23.05
N ILE A 888 -17.41 -15.03 22.03
CA ILE A 888 -17.27 -15.55 20.66
C ILE A 888 -16.33 -16.77 20.65
N GLN A 889 -15.13 -16.64 21.23
CA GLN A 889 -14.12 -17.71 21.32
C GLN A 889 -14.66 -18.99 21.98
N ASN A 890 -15.56 -18.85 22.97
CA ASN A 890 -16.20 -19.98 23.65
C ASN A 890 -17.32 -20.65 22.84
N GLY A 891 -17.69 -20.08 21.71
CA GLY A 891 -18.66 -20.65 20.80
C GLY A 891 -20.11 -20.21 20.98
N LEU A 892 -20.37 -19.28 21.90
CA LEU A 892 -21.72 -18.84 22.24
C LEU A 892 -22.32 -17.89 21.20
N ILE A 893 -21.46 -17.13 20.53
CA ILE A 893 -21.83 -16.16 19.49
C ILE A 893 -21.18 -16.57 18.15
N ARG A 894 -21.99 -16.53 17.10
CA ARG A 894 -21.61 -16.86 15.72
C ARG A 894 -21.94 -15.76 14.71
N THR A 895 -22.58 -14.70 15.20
CA THR A 895 -22.98 -13.53 14.44
C THR A 895 -22.64 -12.30 15.26
N ALA A 896 -21.72 -11.51 14.76
CA ALA A 896 -21.28 -10.23 15.32
C ALA A 896 -20.90 -9.33 14.15
N HIS A 897 -21.35 -8.08 14.18
CA HIS A 897 -21.01 -7.07 13.19
C HIS A 897 -20.84 -5.72 13.89
N ASP A 898 -19.82 -4.97 13.52
CA ASP A 898 -19.56 -3.67 14.08
C ASP A 898 -20.54 -2.59 13.56
N CYS A 899 -20.57 -1.40 14.17
CA CYS A 899 -21.39 -0.28 13.71
C CYS A 899 -20.51 0.91 13.36
N SER A 900 -20.05 0.99 12.12
CA SER A 900 -19.19 2.07 11.59
C SER A 900 -20.02 3.11 10.79
N GLU A 901 -19.65 3.37 9.55
CA GLU A 901 -20.25 4.35 8.65
C GLU A 901 -21.75 4.11 8.44
N GLY A 902 -22.55 5.16 8.63
CA GLY A 902 -24.01 5.08 8.52
C GLY A 902 -24.71 4.39 9.71
N GLY A 903 -23.97 3.95 10.72
CA GLY A 903 -24.51 3.58 12.03
C GLY A 903 -25.31 2.27 12.06
N LEU A 904 -26.24 2.18 13.01
CA LEU A 904 -26.97 0.94 13.32
C LEU A 904 -27.84 0.47 12.15
N ALA A 905 -28.45 1.41 11.43
CA ALA A 905 -29.35 1.08 10.31
C ALA A 905 -28.60 0.35 9.19
N VAL A 906 -27.39 0.82 8.85
CA VAL A 906 -26.52 0.19 7.83
C VAL A 906 -26.02 -1.16 8.32
N ALA A 907 -25.47 -1.24 9.53
CA ALA A 907 -24.97 -2.50 10.08
C ALA A 907 -26.03 -3.61 10.03
N VAL A 908 -27.25 -3.35 10.52
CA VAL A 908 -28.33 -4.36 10.51
C VAL A 908 -28.77 -4.71 9.08
N ALA A 909 -28.78 -3.74 8.16
CA ALA A 909 -29.04 -4.00 6.75
C ALA A 909 -27.99 -4.93 6.14
N GLU A 910 -26.70 -4.72 6.39
CA GLU A 910 -25.62 -5.57 5.90
C GLU A 910 -25.69 -7.00 6.47
N MET A 911 -26.05 -7.14 7.76
CA MET A 911 -26.31 -8.45 8.37
C MET A 911 -27.47 -9.19 7.69
N CYS A 912 -28.53 -8.47 7.32
CA CYS A 912 -29.68 -9.00 6.58
C CYS A 912 -29.29 -9.40 5.15
N ILE A 913 -28.53 -8.54 4.45
CA ILE A 913 -27.98 -8.80 3.11
C ILE A 913 -27.19 -10.12 3.17
N GLY A 914 -26.14 -10.21 3.98
CA GLY A 914 -25.30 -11.42 4.05
C GLY A 914 -26.08 -12.68 4.45
N GLY A 915 -27.11 -12.54 5.30
CA GLY A 915 -27.94 -13.66 5.77
C GLY A 915 -29.00 -14.12 4.77
N ARG A 916 -29.44 -13.22 3.86
CA ARG A 916 -30.68 -13.35 3.08
C ARG A 916 -31.90 -13.62 3.97
N LEU A 917 -31.92 -12.95 5.11
CA LEU A 917 -32.92 -12.98 6.16
C LEU A 917 -33.28 -11.55 6.54
N GLY A 918 -34.47 -11.35 7.10
CA GLY A 918 -34.93 -10.08 7.63
C GLY A 918 -34.69 -9.96 9.13
N ALA A 919 -35.08 -8.82 9.67
CA ALA A 919 -35.05 -8.55 11.10
C ALA A 919 -36.17 -7.59 11.46
N ILE A 920 -36.69 -7.71 12.68
CA ILE A 920 -37.55 -6.70 13.30
C ILE A 920 -36.81 -6.22 14.53
N ILE A 921 -36.48 -4.93 14.57
CA ILE A 921 -35.80 -4.31 15.70
C ILE A 921 -36.51 -3.04 16.18
N ASP A 922 -36.46 -2.81 17.49
CA ASP A 922 -36.89 -1.60 18.18
C ASP A 922 -35.64 -0.91 18.74
N ILE A 923 -35.45 0.35 18.36
CA ILE A 923 -34.32 1.17 18.81
C ILE A 923 -34.66 2.02 20.03
N ASP A 924 -35.86 1.92 20.60
CA ASP A 924 -36.18 2.70 21.79
C ASP A 924 -35.24 2.33 22.96
N GLY A 925 -34.74 3.35 23.64
CA GLY A 925 -33.90 3.21 24.82
C GLY A 925 -32.43 2.82 24.59
N ILE A 926 -31.95 2.67 23.35
CA ILE A 926 -30.55 2.31 23.06
C ILE A 926 -29.54 3.46 23.27
N GLY A 927 -29.92 4.51 23.99
CA GLY A 927 -29.09 5.67 24.31
C GLY A 927 -29.89 6.98 24.46
N GLU A 928 -29.17 8.10 24.61
CA GLU A 928 -29.74 9.41 24.94
C GLU A 928 -30.15 10.26 23.72
N GLY A 929 -29.82 9.81 22.49
CA GLY A 929 -30.17 10.50 21.25
C GLY A 929 -31.65 10.34 20.85
N ASP A 930 -32.11 11.20 19.93
CA ASP A 930 -33.41 11.04 19.26
C ASP A 930 -33.40 9.86 18.27
N SER A 931 -34.56 9.56 17.66
CA SER A 931 -34.71 8.45 16.71
C SER A 931 -33.71 8.53 15.55
N PHE A 932 -33.45 9.73 15.02
CA PHE A 932 -32.48 9.94 13.95
C PHE A 932 -31.05 9.61 14.42
N SER A 933 -30.65 10.09 15.60
CA SER A 933 -29.35 9.78 16.19
C SER A 933 -29.19 8.28 16.48
N ARG A 934 -30.23 7.62 16.99
CA ARG A 934 -30.21 6.18 17.30
C ARG A 934 -30.00 5.31 16.04
N LEU A 935 -30.55 5.74 14.90
CA LEU A 935 -30.35 5.08 13.59
C LEU A 935 -28.96 5.34 13.01
N TRP A 936 -28.56 6.61 12.94
CA TRP A 936 -27.51 7.07 12.02
C TRP A 936 -26.24 7.56 12.68
N SER A 937 -26.22 7.76 14.01
CA SER A 937 -24.98 8.12 14.70
C SER A 937 -23.94 7.01 14.52
N GLU A 938 -22.69 7.41 14.40
CA GLU A 938 -21.51 6.55 14.24
C GLU A 938 -20.76 6.40 15.58
N SER A 939 -21.49 6.43 16.70
CA SER A 939 -20.91 6.24 18.04
C SER A 939 -20.02 5.01 18.11
N LEU A 940 -18.83 5.22 18.66
CA LEU A 940 -17.79 4.21 18.89
C LEU A 940 -18.25 3.15 19.91
N GLY A 941 -17.61 1.98 19.92
CA GLY A 941 -17.89 0.95 20.92
C GLY A 941 -19.06 0.00 20.61
N ARG A 942 -19.77 0.20 19.49
CA ARG A 942 -21.03 -0.51 19.19
C ARG A 942 -20.89 -1.73 18.29
N ILE A 943 -21.42 -2.87 18.72
CA ILE A 943 -21.45 -4.14 17.97
C ILE A 943 -22.85 -4.75 18.04
N VAL A 944 -23.41 -5.17 16.91
CA VAL A 944 -24.65 -5.96 16.86
C VAL A 944 -24.30 -7.44 16.90
N VAL A 945 -24.95 -8.19 17.79
CA VAL A 945 -24.79 -9.66 17.89
C VAL A 945 -26.12 -10.36 17.75
N ALA A 946 -26.11 -11.54 17.13
CA ALA A 946 -27.26 -12.43 17.10
C ALA A 946 -26.99 -13.68 17.94
N VAL A 947 -27.87 -13.91 18.92
CA VAL A 947 -27.71 -14.95 19.94
C VAL A 947 -28.78 -16.02 19.74
N ASP A 948 -28.35 -17.27 19.81
CA ASP A 948 -29.26 -18.39 19.81
C ASP A 948 -30.02 -18.47 21.14
N ALA A 949 -31.31 -18.76 21.09
CA ALA A 949 -32.16 -18.81 22.29
C ALA A 949 -31.63 -19.76 23.39
N GLU A 950 -30.90 -20.81 23.02
CA GLU A 950 -30.27 -21.73 23.96
C GLU A 950 -29.03 -21.17 24.67
N HIS A 951 -28.37 -20.16 24.08
CA HIS A 951 -27.18 -19.49 24.62
C HIS A 951 -27.49 -18.13 25.25
N GLU A 952 -28.73 -17.61 25.11
CA GLU A 952 -29.11 -16.26 25.54
C GLU A 952 -28.80 -15.97 27.02
N ILE A 953 -29.12 -16.90 27.92
CA ILE A 953 -28.84 -16.73 29.36
C ILE A 953 -27.32 -16.64 29.60
N GLN A 954 -26.54 -17.52 28.95
CA GLN A 954 -25.08 -17.56 29.12
C GLN A 954 -24.42 -16.31 28.54
N PHE A 955 -24.94 -15.76 27.45
CA PHE A 955 -24.49 -14.50 26.88
C PHE A 955 -24.76 -13.32 27.81
N ILE A 956 -25.97 -13.21 28.38
CA ILE A 956 -26.30 -12.13 29.33
C ILE A 956 -25.40 -12.22 30.56
N GLU A 957 -25.14 -13.43 31.07
CA GLU A 957 -24.23 -13.65 32.19
C GLU A 957 -22.77 -13.29 31.84
N SER A 958 -22.28 -13.63 30.64
CA SER A 958 -20.91 -13.30 30.24
C SER A 958 -20.69 -11.81 30.01
N MET A 959 -21.75 -11.11 29.57
CA MET A 959 -21.80 -9.67 29.35
C MET A 959 -22.28 -8.89 30.59
N SER A 960 -22.18 -9.47 31.80
CA SER A 960 -22.52 -8.75 33.04
C SER A 960 -21.82 -7.39 33.10
N ASP A 961 -22.54 -6.36 33.53
CA ASP A 961 -22.05 -5.00 33.71
C ASP A 961 -21.65 -4.27 32.39
N ALA A 962 -21.84 -4.90 31.23
CA ALA A 962 -21.77 -4.25 29.94
C ALA A 962 -23.13 -3.65 29.57
N ASP A 963 -23.11 -2.55 28.81
CA ASP A 963 -24.34 -2.00 28.23
C ASP A 963 -24.75 -2.88 27.05
N ILE A 964 -25.77 -3.71 27.26
CA ILE A 964 -26.38 -4.54 26.21
C ILE A 964 -27.87 -4.26 26.13
N HIS A 965 -28.38 -4.15 24.91
CA HIS A 965 -29.78 -3.84 24.63
C HIS A 965 -30.36 -4.95 23.76
N LEU A 966 -31.42 -5.62 24.21
CA LEU A 966 -32.19 -6.51 23.35
C LEU A 966 -33.00 -5.63 22.39
N ILE A 967 -32.57 -5.57 21.14
CA ILE A 967 -33.21 -4.72 20.14
C ILE A 967 -34.20 -5.48 19.26
N GLY A 968 -34.14 -6.82 19.19
CA GLY A 968 -35.13 -7.53 18.38
C GLY A 968 -34.82 -8.97 18.07
N MET A 969 -35.22 -9.40 16.88
CA MET A 969 -35.11 -10.80 16.44
C MET A 969 -34.97 -10.93 14.91
N VAL A 970 -34.18 -11.90 14.48
CA VAL A 970 -34.04 -12.29 13.07
C VAL A 970 -35.32 -12.98 12.59
N THR A 971 -35.85 -12.56 11.45
CA THR A 971 -37.05 -13.13 10.83
C THR A 971 -36.71 -14.05 9.66
N ASP A 972 -37.64 -14.93 9.28
CA ASP A 972 -37.53 -15.74 8.04
C ASP A 972 -38.09 -15.01 6.80
N THR A 973 -38.73 -13.85 7.00
CA THR A 973 -39.09 -12.91 5.94
C THR A 973 -37.83 -12.24 5.39
N GLN A 974 -37.87 -11.71 4.16
CA GLN A 974 -36.78 -10.86 3.62
C GLN A 974 -37.12 -9.38 3.75
N ILE A 975 -37.61 -8.99 4.94
CA ILE A 975 -38.01 -7.62 5.25
C ILE A 975 -37.26 -7.18 6.51
N LEU A 976 -36.58 -6.05 6.42
CA LEU A 976 -36.03 -5.33 7.57
C LEU A 976 -37.07 -4.32 8.05
N ILE A 977 -37.43 -4.38 9.33
CA ILE A 977 -38.30 -3.43 10.01
C ILE A 977 -37.52 -2.82 11.19
N ILE A 978 -37.46 -1.49 11.23
CA ILE A 978 -36.86 -0.73 12.33
C ILE A 978 -37.90 0.22 12.90
N GLU A 979 -38.17 0.10 14.19
CA GLU A 979 -39.18 0.86 14.94
C GLU A 979 -38.51 1.68 16.06
N ASP A 980 -39.14 2.78 16.49
CA ASP A 980 -38.86 3.46 17.76
C ASP A 980 -40.15 3.44 18.61
N GLY A 981 -40.28 2.42 19.46
CA GLY A 981 -41.47 2.13 20.23
C GLY A 981 -42.68 1.73 19.37
N TYR A 982 -43.55 2.67 19.01
CA TYR A 982 -44.73 2.41 18.16
C TYR A 982 -44.62 3.02 16.76
N ASP A 983 -43.55 3.77 16.50
CA ASP A 983 -43.34 4.47 15.24
C ASP A 983 -42.44 3.62 14.32
N GLU A 984 -43.01 3.13 13.21
CA GLU A 984 -42.24 2.46 12.16
C GLU A 984 -41.38 3.49 11.43
N LEU A 985 -40.06 3.33 11.50
CA LEU A 985 -39.11 4.26 10.88
C LEU A 985 -38.63 3.75 9.52
N ILE A 986 -38.34 2.45 9.41
CA ILE A 986 -37.87 1.80 8.18
C ILE A 986 -38.62 0.50 7.95
N GLN A 987 -39.08 0.28 6.72
CA GLN A 987 -39.53 -1.02 6.23
C GLN A 987 -38.94 -1.25 4.83
N ALA A 988 -37.94 -2.13 4.71
CA ALA A 988 -37.21 -2.35 3.45
C ALA A 988 -37.15 -3.84 3.06
N ASN A 989 -37.24 -4.14 1.77
CA ASN A 989 -36.95 -5.51 1.29
C ASN A 989 -35.44 -5.72 1.22
N VAL A 990 -34.97 -6.84 1.75
CA VAL A 990 -33.54 -7.20 1.72
C VAL A 990 -33.01 -7.30 0.29
N SER A 991 -33.85 -7.67 -0.69
CA SER A 991 -33.46 -7.68 -2.11
C SER A 991 -33.15 -6.29 -2.65
N ASP A 992 -33.93 -5.29 -2.25
CA ASP A 992 -33.77 -3.91 -2.73
C ASP A 992 -32.52 -3.29 -2.07
N LEU A 993 -32.32 -3.54 -0.76
CA LEU A 993 -31.10 -3.18 -0.05
C LEU A 993 -29.84 -3.83 -0.68
N THR A 994 -29.92 -5.13 -0.98
CA THR A 994 -28.81 -5.86 -1.65
C THR A 994 -28.48 -5.24 -3.01
N LYS A 995 -29.51 -4.87 -3.78
CA LYS A 995 -29.34 -4.24 -5.08
C LYS A 995 -28.65 -2.88 -4.96
N SER A 996 -29.17 -2.00 -4.10
CA SER A 996 -28.59 -0.67 -3.86
C SER A 996 -27.14 -0.76 -3.40
N TRP A 997 -26.84 -1.71 -2.50
CA TRP A 997 -25.48 -1.91 -1.98
C TRP A 997 -24.50 -2.43 -3.04
N LYS A 998 -24.92 -3.29 -3.98
CA LYS A 998 -24.02 -3.90 -4.98
C LYS A 998 -23.82 -3.06 -6.25
N GLU A 999 -24.82 -2.31 -6.69
CA GLU A 999 -24.78 -1.65 -8.01
C GLU A 999 -23.92 -0.38 -8.04
N ALA A 1000 -23.74 0.32 -6.92
CA ALA A 1000 -23.17 1.66 -6.91
C ALA A 1000 -21.69 1.76 -7.34
N LEU A 1001 -20.89 0.73 -7.06
CA LEU A 1001 -19.44 0.70 -7.36
C LEU A 1001 -19.05 -0.33 -8.42
N ASP A 1002 -20.03 -0.91 -9.13
CA ASP A 1002 -19.76 -1.76 -10.30
C ASP A 1002 -19.38 -0.90 -11.52
N MET A 1003 -18.10 -0.55 -11.60
CA MET A 1003 -17.55 0.20 -12.75
C MET A 1003 -17.05 -0.71 -13.87
N THR A 1004 -17.34 -2.03 -13.82
CA THR A 1004 -16.90 -2.95 -14.88
C THR A 1004 -17.79 -2.90 -16.13
N GLY A 1005 -18.85 -2.09 -16.06
CA GLY A 1005 -19.75 -1.79 -17.18
C GLY A 1005 -20.70 -2.94 -17.51
N GLY A 1006 -21.08 -3.75 -16.51
CA GLY A 1006 -22.01 -4.87 -16.65
C GLY A 1006 -21.50 -5.98 -17.58
N VAL A 1007 -21.67 -7.23 -17.17
CA VAL A 1007 -21.52 -8.37 -18.08
C VAL A 1007 -22.78 -8.53 -18.92
#